data_AF-A0A9P4UHR1-F1
#
_entry.id   AF-A0A9P4UHR1-F1
#
_cell.length_a   1.000
_cell.length_b   1.000
_cell.length_c   1.000
_cell.angle_alpha   90.00
_cell.angle_beta   90.00
_cell.angle_gamma   90.00
#
_symmetry.space_group_name_H-M   'P 1'
#
loop_
_entity.id
_entity.type
_entity.pdbx_description
1 polymer ?
#
loop_
_entity_poly.entity_id
_entity_poly.type
_entity_poly.pdbx_seq_one_letter_code
_entity_poly.pdbx_strand_id
1 'polypeptide(L)'
;MKSVHSTRISQLIDPDWDVATLGGAFRDVLAHKNSDVKDAEAKREISQDKLNQISFRLSSIEAEQKKKRAEYTKYKNTVLNAIQKDDITDFEESLAELESEFITLSDDNASFGAQLKYFESCLETAEKHNQCRLCRRTLKDDKADAFTRASFMSQLKNMVAKATQSVDANIEDVQAELEKVRNAKPSYELAKRAEETELPALKAEHEKLVLERNAVNKELEEHDNTIDELKESKMEIESLSADIQSIVSSYDEARELEDRVFALKKKQKTSGLSRGISAVREELQKVNDESRTAKTELAALSGERDKSRKTISTLELRIRDINAELSAAQSSLKEKRNLAERIEEFKSGNTEQREAIRNFETDLQALDPELERAQATYKDVNRRGNERVNRVQEEASKLSDSVRQLADADQDISAYIDKGGPQRLARAQHEIESLVAEIKQIEDEMSGVARDVKKIEEALSGVERTKQSIFDNLRYRKAKRTLETLAEEIETLEKQNAEADQAHWSAEGDKWDAEFQLLHVKVIELSTTMKQLDMQFQELSEEYETYYKNAAKEYREAHISVETTKAACDDLSRYGSALEQAILKFHTIKMDEINKIIDELWRNAYQGTDVDTVRIRSDNEGVARNRTYNYRVVMVKRDNEMDMRGRCSAGQKVLASIVIRLALAECFGTNCGLIALDEPTTNLDQQNIKGLAESLSQIIQIRRKQANFQLLVITHDEQFLREMNCGDYTDVYWRVGRDKDQQSYIERQNIAEVA
;
A
#
# COMPACT_ATOMS: atom_id res chain seq x y z
N MET A 1 12.94 7.86 -56.01
CA MET A 1 13.04 8.09 -54.56
C MET A 1 13.22 9.55 -54.15
N LYS A 2 13.82 10.45 -54.96
CA LYS A 2 14.06 11.85 -54.57
C LYS A 2 12.84 12.81 -54.60
N SER A 3 11.64 12.39 -54.99
CA SER A 3 10.52 13.33 -55.21
C SER A 3 9.45 13.38 -54.11
N VAL A 4 9.32 12.36 -53.26
CA VAL A 4 8.17 12.25 -52.33
C VAL A 4 8.52 12.69 -50.90
N HIS A 5 9.68 12.28 -50.37
CA HIS A 5 10.08 12.59 -48.99
C HIS A 5 11.16 13.70 -48.89
N SER A 6 11.66 14.18 -50.03
CA SER A 6 12.78 15.13 -50.09
C SER A 6 12.48 16.46 -49.41
N THR A 7 11.30 17.06 -49.67
CA THR A 7 10.88 18.32 -49.06
C THR A 7 10.78 18.25 -47.54
N ARG A 8 10.30 17.12 -47.01
CA ARG A 8 10.08 16.91 -45.56
C ARG A 8 11.39 16.62 -44.83
N ILE A 9 12.30 15.85 -45.45
CA ILE A 9 13.66 15.61 -44.95
C ILE A 9 14.51 16.89 -44.99
N SER A 10 14.40 17.68 -46.05
CA SER A 10 15.10 18.98 -46.18
C SER A 10 14.63 20.03 -45.17
N GLN A 11 13.36 19.97 -44.75
CA GLN A 11 12.81 20.91 -43.76
C GLN A 11 13.12 20.52 -42.31
N LEU A 12 13.13 19.22 -42.00
CA LEU A 12 13.17 18.74 -40.62
C LEU A 12 14.56 18.24 -40.17
N ILE A 13 15.45 17.90 -41.10
CA ILE A 13 16.73 17.23 -40.78
C ILE A 13 17.92 18.02 -41.29
N ASP A 14 18.04 18.18 -42.62
CA ASP A 14 19.14 18.91 -43.23
C ASP A 14 18.73 19.42 -44.63
N PRO A 15 18.76 20.73 -44.90
CA PRO A 15 18.41 21.29 -46.21
C PRO A 15 19.30 20.75 -47.36
N ASP A 16 20.55 20.39 -47.09
CA ASP A 16 21.52 19.89 -48.07
C ASP A 16 21.83 18.38 -47.88
N TRP A 17 20.82 17.60 -47.48
CA TRP A 17 21.02 16.18 -47.15
C TRP A 17 21.58 15.34 -48.32
N ASP A 18 22.62 14.57 -48.02
CA ASP A 18 23.14 13.51 -48.88
C ASP A 18 22.82 12.13 -48.29
N VAL A 19 22.56 11.15 -49.15
CA VAL A 19 22.12 9.80 -48.73
C VAL A 19 23.20 9.11 -47.87
N ALA A 20 24.47 9.45 -48.09
CA ALA A 20 25.61 8.94 -47.32
C ALA A 20 25.69 9.50 -45.89
N THR A 21 25.21 10.72 -45.63
CA THR A 21 25.27 11.39 -44.32
C THR A 21 23.93 11.46 -43.60
N LEU A 22 22.82 11.19 -44.32
CA LEU A 22 21.45 11.27 -43.84
C LEU A 22 21.21 10.45 -42.56
N GLY A 23 21.75 9.24 -42.46
CA GLY A 23 21.61 8.40 -41.26
C GLY A 23 22.39 8.90 -40.03
N GLY A 24 23.41 9.74 -40.23
CA GLY A 24 24.10 10.46 -39.16
C GLY A 24 23.31 11.68 -38.71
N ALA A 25 22.99 12.56 -39.67
CA ALA A 25 22.23 13.80 -39.43
C ALA A 25 20.88 13.53 -38.75
N PHE A 26 20.15 12.48 -39.16
CA PHE A 26 18.90 12.08 -38.51
C PHE A 26 19.08 11.70 -37.04
N ARG A 27 20.12 10.93 -36.71
CA ARG A 27 20.40 10.52 -35.32
C ARG A 27 20.79 11.72 -34.45
N ASP A 28 21.54 12.66 -34.99
CA ASP A 28 21.96 13.86 -34.26
C ASP A 28 20.77 14.77 -33.97
N VAL A 29 19.89 14.99 -34.97
CA VAL A 29 18.67 15.79 -34.80
C VAL A 29 17.70 15.12 -33.81
N LEU A 30 17.52 13.80 -33.90
CA LEU A 30 16.68 13.05 -32.98
C LEU A 30 17.26 13.04 -31.55
N ALA A 31 18.58 12.99 -31.39
CA ALA A 31 19.25 13.12 -30.10
C ALA A 31 19.08 14.53 -29.50
N HIS A 32 19.20 15.57 -30.33
CA HIS A 32 18.99 16.96 -29.90
C HIS A 32 17.55 17.17 -29.42
N LYS A 33 16.55 16.75 -30.19
CA LYS A 33 15.13 16.86 -29.80
C LYS A 33 14.80 16.06 -28.54
N ASN A 34 15.42 14.90 -28.35
CA ASN A 34 15.29 14.15 -27.10
C ASN A 34 15.93 14.88 -25.91
N SER A 35 17.05 15.59 -26.13
CA SER A 35 17.65 16.43 -25.09
C SER A 35 16.76 17.60 -24.73
N ASP A 36 16.20 18.30 -25.73
CA ASP A 36 15.31 19.45 -25.53
C ASP A 36 14.08 19.07 -24.69
N VAL A 37 13.45 17.92 -24.99
CA VAL A 37 12.32 17.40 -24.21
C VAL A 37 12.73 17.10 -22.77
N LYS A 38 13.89 16.46 -22.56
CA LYS A 38 14.40 16.17 -21.21
C LYS A 38 14.71 17.42 -20.41
N ASP A 39 15.30 18.43 -21.04
CA ASP A 39 15.62 19.70 -20.40
C ASP A 39 14.35 20.48 -20.02
N ALA A 40 13.31 20.41 -20.86
CA ALA A 40 11.99 20.98 -20.57
C ALA A 40 11.27 20.23 -19.43
N GLU A 41 11.31 18.90 -19.43
CA GLU A 41 10.77 18.06 -18.35
C GLU A 41 11.49 18.32 -17.01
N ALA A 42 12.80 18.49 -17.02
CA ALA A 42 13.58 18.84 -15.82
C ALA A 42 13.21 20.23 -15.26
N LYS A 43 12.99 21.23 -16.12
CA LYS A 43 12.52 22.56 -15.69
C LYS A 43 11.13 22.49 -15.07
N ARG A 44 10.23 21.70 -15.66
CA ARG A 44 8.90 21.44 -15.10
C ARG A 44 8.99 20.78 -13.72
N GLU A 45 9.86 19.80 -13.54
CA GLU A 45 10.08 19.12 -12.26
C GLU A 45 10.55 20.12 -11.17
N ILE A 46 11.48 21.02 -11.50
CA ILE A 46 11.91 22.08 -10.58
C ILE A 46 10.75 23.00 -10.17
N SER A 47 9.89 23.39 -11.12
CA SER A 47 8.72 24.22 -10.82
C SER A 47 7.66 23.45 -10.02
N GLN A 48 7.53 22.14 -10.25
CA GLN A 48 6.65 21.26 -9.48
C GLN A 48 7.13 21.13 -8.02
N ASP A 49 8.44 21.00 -7.80
CA ASP A 49 9.02 20.96 -6.46
C ASP A 49 8.82 22.28 -5.72
N LYS A 50 8.99 23.42 -6.40
CA LYS A 50 8.66 24.73 -5.83
C LYS A 50 7.18 24.82 -5.43
N LEU A 51 6.27 24.32 -6.28
CA LEU A 51 4.84 24.29 -5.96
C LEU A 51 4.55 23.45 -4.71
N ASN A 52 5.20 22.28 -4.60
CA ASN A 52 5.06 21.40 -3.43
C ASN A 52 5.57 22.06 -2.14
N GLN A 53 6.68 22.82 -2.22
CA GLN A 53 7.18 23.58 -1.07
C GLN A 53 6.23 24.71 -0.66
N ILE A 54 5.68 25.44 -1.63
CA ILE A 54 4.71 26.52 -1.37
C ILE A 54 3.40 25.95 -0.81
N SER A 55 2.90 24.83 -1.33
CA SER A 55 1.68 24.19 -0.84
C SER A 55 1.82 23.67 0.58
N PHE A 56 3.00 23.13 0.94
CA PHE A 56 3.32 22.74 2.32
C PHE A 56 3.37 23.95 3.25
N ARG A 57 3.97 25.07 2.82
CA ARG A 57 3.97 26.31 3.63
C ARG A 57 2.56 26.86 3.81
N LEU A 58 1.73 26.85 2.76
CA LEU A 58 0.33 27.27 2.84
C LEU A 58 -0.45 26.44 3.86
N SER A 59 -0.34 25.11 3.83
CA SER A 59 -1.05 24.26 4.79
C SER A 59 -0.57 24.48 6.23
N SER A 60 0.72 24.73 6.44
CA SER A 60 1.27 25.08 7.75
C SER A 60 0.70 26.41 8.27
N ILE A 61 0.66 27.45 7.42
CA ILE A 61 0.10 28.76 7.80
C ILE A 61 -1.41 28.67 8.03
N GLU A 62 -2.14 27.88 7.25
CA GLU A 62 -3.57 27.64 7.46
C GLU A 62 -3.84 26.95 8.80
N ALA A 63 -3.02 25.95 9.16
CA ALA A 63 -3.10 25.29 10.46
C ALA A 63 -2.78 26.26 11.61
N GLU A 64 -1.75 27.10 11.47
CA GLU A 64 -1.40 28.14 12.45
C GLU A 64 -2.52 29.19 12.59
N GLN A 65 -3.10 29.67 11.48
CA GLN A 65 -4.24 30.58 11.50
C GLN A 65 -5.44 29.94 12.21
N LYS A 66 -5.77 28.67 11.92
CA LYS A 66 -6.88 27.97 12.57
C LYS A 66 -6.65 27.84 14.07
N LYS A 67 -5.43 27.48 14.49
CA LYS A 67 -5.04 27.40 15.90
C LYS A 67 -5.14 28.77 16.59
N LYS A 68 -4.61 29.82 15.97
CA LYS A 68 -4.65 31.19 16.51
C LYS A 68 -6.05 31.77 16.58
N ARG A 69 -6.91 31.46 15.60
CA ARG A 69 -8.35 31.82 15.68
C ARG A 69 -9.04 31.11 16.83
N ALA A 70 -8.76 29.82 17.05
CA ALA A 70 -9.32 29.07 18.17
C ALA A 70 -8.85 29.62 19.53
N GLU A 71 -7.55 29.93 19.66
CA GLU A 71 -6.97 30.61 20.82
C GLU A 71 -7.63 31.98 21.05
N TYR A 72 -7.78 32.80 20.00
CA TYR A 72 -8.47 34.09 20.08
C TYR A 72 -9.92 33.94 20.56
N THR A 73 -10.72 33.00 20.01
CA THR A 73 -12.09 32.76 20.52
C THR A 73 -12.12 32.31 21.97
N LYS A 74 -11.14 31.52 22.42
CA LYS A 74 -11.03 31.09 23.82
C LYS A 74 -10.72 32.27 24.75
N TYR A 75 -9.76 33.12 24.36
CA TYR A 75 -9.43 34.32 25.13
C TYR A 75 -10.60 35.31 25.15
N LYS A 76 -11.23 35.54 23.98
CA LYS A 76 -12.45 36.36 23.85
C LYS A 76 -13.57 35.90 24.78
N ASN A 77 -13.90 34.61 24.78
CA ASN A 77 -14.97 34.08 25.63
C ASN A 77 -14.62 34.19 27.12
N THR A 78 -13.36 33.98 27.51
CA THR A 78 -12.90 34.17 28.89
C THR A 78 -13.09 35.61 29.35
N VAL A 79 -12.78 36.57 28.47
CA VAL A 79 -12.93 38.00 28.77
C VAL A 79 -14.41 38.40 28.83
N LEU A 80 -15.22 38.01 27.85
CA LEU A 80 -16.67 38.29 27.81
C LEU A 80 -17.40 37.73 29.04
N ASN A 81 -17.07 36.50 29.45
CA ASN A 81 -17.64 35.89 30.66
C ASN A 81 -17.23 36.62 31.95
N ALA A 82 -16.06 37.26 31.97
CA ALA A 82 -15.58 38.00 33.13
C ALA A 82 -16.23 39.39 33.25
N ILE A 83 -16.45 40.08 32.12
CA ILE A 83 -17.04 41.43 32.09
C ILE A 83 -18.57 41.44 32.00
N GLN A 84 -19.21 40.32 31.64
CA GLN A 84 -20.66 40.20 31.43
C GLN A 84 -21.24 41.26 30.45
N LYS A 85 -20.41 41.75 29.52
CA LYS A 85 -20.75 42.69 28.45
C LYS A 85 -20.52 42.03 27.09
N ASP A 86 -21.07 42.63 26.04
CA ASP A 86 -21.07 42.05 24.69
C ASP A 86 -19.76 42.28 23.90
N ASP A 87 -18.94 43.26 24.30
CA ASP A 87 -17.69 43.61 23.60
C ASP A 87 -16.45 43.57 24.51
N ILE A 88 -15.34 43.08 23.95
CA ILE A 88 -14.05 42.96 24.64
C ILE A 88 -13.41 44.35 24.85
N THR A 89 -13.74 45.34 24.01
CA THR A 89 -13.24 46.72 24.14
C THR A 89 -13.62 47.36 25.46
N ASP A 90 -14.72 46.91 26.06
CA ASP A 90 -15.27 47.46 27.30
C ASP A 90 -14.55 46.92 28.55
N PHE A 91 -13.53 46.07 28.37
CA PHE A 91 -12.77 45.47 29.46
C PHE A 91 -12.03 46.51 30.31
N GLU A 92 -11.35 47.47 29.67
CA GLU A 92 -10.61 48.52 30.38
C GLU A 92 -11.53 49.47 31.15
N GLU A 93 -12.71 49.78 30.59
CA GLU A 93 -13.72 50.60 31.24
C GLU A 93 -14.36 49.85 32.43
N SER A 94 -14.76 48.59 32.25
CA SER A 94 -15.38 47.78 33.30
C SER A 94 -14.44 47.49 34.47
N LEU A 95 -13.14 47.31 34.19
CA LEU A 95 -12.12 47.18 35.23
C LEU A 95 -11.96 48.48 36.03
N ALA A 96 -11.96 49.64 35.37
CA ALA A 96 -11.87 50.93 36.03
C ALA A 96 -13.13 51.26 36.87
N GLU A 97 -14.31 50.91 36.37
CA GLU A 97 -15.60 51.05 37.08
C GLU A 97 -15.59 50.23 38.39
N LEU A 98 -15.26 48.94 38.31
CA LEU A 98 -15.21 48.05 39.48
C LEU A 98 -14.11 48.45 40.47
N GLU A 99 -12.95 48.91 39.99
CA GLU A 99 -11.87 49.41 40.87
C GLU A 99 -12.31 50.67 41.63
N SER A 100 -13.01 51.60 40.96
CA SER A 100 -13.58 52.77 41.61
C SER A 100 -14.65 52.38 42.64
N GLU A 101 -15.55 51.46 42.29
CA GLU A 101 -16.62 51.00 43.17
C GLU A 101 -16.06 50.31 44.43
N PHE A 102 -15.06 49.43 44.26
CA PHE A 102 -14.37 48.78 45.38
C PHE A 102 -13.67 49.78 46.30
N ILE A 103 -12.98 50.80 45.74
CA ILE A 103 -12.34 51.85 46.55
C ILE A 103 -13.39 52.60 47.36
N THR A 104 -14.49 53.01 46.75
CA THR A 104 -15.56 53.74 47.46
C THR A 104 -16.19 52.91 48.58
N LEU A 105 -16.51 51.63 48.32
CA LEU A 105 -17.10 50.74 49.32
C LEU A 105 -16.12 50.39 50.45
N SER A 106 -14.83 50.23 50.13
CA SER A 106 -13.77 49.98 51.11
C SER A 106 -13.56 51.18 52.03
N ASP A 107 -13.51 52.40 51.48
CA ASP A 107 -13.40 53.64 52.25
C ASP A 107 -14.63 53.87 53.14
N ASP A 108 -15.83 53.62 52.61
CA ASP A 108 -17.07 53.67 53.37
C ASP A 108 -17.07 52.67 54.52
N ASN A 109 -16.63 51.43 54.30
CA ASN A 109 -16.56 50.41 55.36
C ASN A 109 -15.49 50.72 56.41
N ALA A 110 -14.34 51.26 56.00
CA ALA A 110 -13.33 51.73 56.94
C ALA A 110 -13.87 52.87 57.82
N SER A 111 -14.64 53.79 57.25
CA SER A 111 -15.35 54.87 57.95
C SER A 111 -16.41 54.32 58.91
N PHE A 112 -17.27 53.38 58.48
CA PHE A 112 -18.28 52.74 59.31
C PHE A 112 -17.66 51.90 60.44
N GLY A 113 -16.57 51.18 60.18
CA GLY A 113 -15.80 50.44 61.17
C GLY A 113 -15.15 51.35 62.22
N ALA A 114 -14.66 52.54 61.82
CA ALA A 114 -14.15 53.54 62.74
C ALA A 114 -15.27 54.14 63.62
N GLN A 115 -16.44 54.41 63.03
CA GLN A 115 -17.64 54.87 63.75
C GLN A 115 -18.14 53.82 64.74
N LEU A 116 -18.18 52.54 64.35
CA LEU A 116 -18.53 51.43 65.24
C LEU A 116 -17.60 51.34 66.45
N LYS A 117 -16.28 51.30 66.23
CA LYS A 117 -15.29 51.30 67.32
C LYS A 117 -15.46 52.50 68.25
N TYR A 118 -15.83 53.65 67.71
CA TYR A 118 -16.12 54.85 68.49
C TYR A 118 -17.41 54.70 69.32
N PHE A 119 -18.49 54.15 68.76
CA PHE A 119 -19.74 53.92 69.47
C PHE A 119 -19.61 52.84 70.54
N GLU A 120 -18.89 51.74 70.28
CA GLU A 120 -18.55 50.70 71.27
C GLU A 120 -17.74 51.29 72.42
N SER A 121 -16.73 52.10 72.10
CA SER A 121 -15.96 52.87 73.06
C SER A 121 -16.82 53.81 73.92
N CYS A 122 -17.83 54.45 73.34
CA CYS A 122 -18.79 55.28 74.08
C CYS A 122 -19.68 54.44 75.00
N LEU A 123 -20.11 53.27 74.54
CA LEU A 123 -20.93 52.31 75.28
C LEU A 123 -20.16 51.74 76.48
N GLU A 124 -18.91 51.34 76.28
CA GLU A 124 -18.03 50.84 77.34
C GLU A 124 -17.76 51.90 78.42
N THR A 125 -17.55 53.15 78.01
CA THR A 125 -17.33 54.28 78.94
C THR A 125 -18.60 54.58 79.73
N ALA A 126 -19.77 54.50 79.09
CA ALA A 126 -21.06 54.68 79.75
C ALA A 126 -21.39 53.55 80.75
N GLU A 127 -21.01 52.30 80.45
CA GLU A 127 -21.20 51.14 81.34
C GLU A 127 -20.25 51.16 82.54
N LYS A 128 -18.95 51.40 82.32
CA LYS A 128 -17.92 51.29 83.37
C LYS A 128 -17.81 52.54 84.25
N HIS A 129 -18.02 53.74 83.68
CA HIS A 129 -17.73 55.00 84.38
C HIS A 129 -18.97 55.88 84.62
N ASN A 130 -20.17 55.48 84.17
CA ASN A 130 -21.43 56.23 84.32
C ASN A 130 -21.35 57.70 83.85
N GLN A 131 -20.61 57.95 82.77
CA GLN A 131 -20.38 59.29 82.22
C GLN A 131 -20.46 59.26 80.69
N CYS A 132 -20.90 60.37 80.09
CA CYS A 132 -20.85 60.52 78.64
C CYS A 132 -19.40 60.79 78.17
N ARG A 133 -18.90 60.02 77.20
CA ARG A 133 -17.54 60.18 76.66
C ARG A 133 -17.31 61.52 75.97
N LEU A 134 -18.36 62.14 75.42
CA LEU A 134 -18.27 63.40 74.67
C LEU A 134 -18.26 64.64 75.60
N CYS A 135 -19.20 64.71 76.55
CA CYS A 135 -19.40 65.88 77.40
C CYS A 135 -19.02 65.67 78.88
N ARG A 136 -18.57 64.46 79.26
CA ARG A 136 -18.14 64.07 80.62
C ARG A 136 -19.18 64.23 81.74
N ARG A 137 -20.44 64.51 81.40
CA ARG A 137 -21.55 64.62 82.35
C ARG A 137 -21.88 63.25 82.94
N THR A 138 -22.19 63.21 84.24
CA THR A 138 -22.62 61.99 84.93
C THR A 138 -24.04 61.63 84.52
N LEU A 139 -24.25 60.36 84.13
CA LEU A 139 -25.53 59.85 83.66
C LEU A 139 -26.44 59.55 84.87
N LYS A 140 -27.22 60.56 85.28
CA LYS A 140 -28.22 60.45 86.34
C LYS A 140 -29.62 60.53 85.72
N ASP A 141 -30.56 59.76 86.28
CA ASP A 141 -31.95 59.79 85.82
C ASP A 141 -32.59 61.11 86.23
N ASP A 142 -33.08 61.87 85.25
CA ASP A 142 -33.66 63.19 85.45
C ASP A 142 -35.11 63.20 84.96
N LYS A 143 -36.05 63.34 85.90
CA LYS A 143 -37.49 63.23 85.61
C LYS A 143 -38.08 64.49 84.95
N ALA A 144 -37.35 65.61 84.94
CA ALA A 144 -37.79 66.86 84.30
C ALA A 144 -37.60 66.85 82.77
N ASP A 145 -36.55 66.18 82.27
CA ASP A 145 -36.18 66.13 80.85
C ASP A 145 -36.45 64.77 80.17
N ALA A 146 -37.23 63.89 80.83
CA ALA A 146 -37.55 62.54 80.36
C ALA A 146 -36.32 61.65 80.03
N PHE A 147 -35.15 61.95 80.61
CA PHE A 147 -33.92 61.21 80.38
C PHE A 147 -33.78 60.06 81.39
N THR A 148 -33.71 58.83 80.89
CA THR A 148 -33.36 57.64 81.69
C THR A 148 -32.12 56.96 81.12
N ARG A 149 -31.25 56.51 82.02
CA ARG A 149 -30.03 55.76 81.67
C ARG A 149 -30.34 54.54 80.80
N ALA A 150 -31.42 53.83 81.09
CA ALA A 150 -31.84 52.65 80.32
C ALA A 150 -32.21 53.00 78.87
N SER A 151 -32.89 54.13 78.64
CA SER A 151 -33.24 54.61 77.29
C SER A 151 -32.00 55.01 76.50
N PHE A 152 -31.06 55.73 77.12
CA PHE A 152 -29.80 56.13 76.48
C PHE A 152 -28.92 54.91 76.12
N MET A 153 -28.81 53.94 77.02
CA MET A 153 -28.09 52.69 76.76
C MET A 153 -28.77 51.85 75.68
N SER A 154 -30.11 51.79 75.64
CA SER A 154 -30.84 51.09 74.58
C SER A 154 -30.70 51.78 73.22
N GLN A 155 -30.65 53.12 73.19
CA GLN A 155 -30.41 53.87 71.96
C GLN A 155 -28.99 53.65 71.43
N LEU A 156 -27.98 53.67 72.31
CA LEU A 156 -26.60 53.33 71.94
C LEU A 156 -26.47 51.88 71.46
N LYS A 157 -27.08 50.91 72.14
CA LYS A 157 -27.11 49.51 71.70
C LYS A 157 -27.81 49.34 70.35
N ASN A 158 -28.91 50.06 70.10
CA ASN A 158 -29.60 50.05 68.81
C ASN A 158 -28.79 50.74 67.70
N MET A 159 -28.04 51.81 68.01
CA MET A 159 -27.15 52.46 67.04
C MET A 159 -25.97 51.57 66.67
N VAL A 160 -25.37 50.88 67.65
CA VAL A 160 -24.33 49.88 67.41
C VAL A 160 -24.91 48.75 66.56
N ALA A 161 -26.05 48.15 66.94
CA ALA A 161 -26.67 47.06 66.19
C ALA A 161 -27.04 47.43 64.74
N LYS A 162 -27.53 48.65 64.49
CA LYS A 162 -27.80 49.15 63.14
C LYS A 162 -26.53 49.35 62.32
N ALA A 163 -25.48 49.89 62.93
CA ALA A 163 -24.20 50.08 62.26
C ALA A 163 -23.47 48.75 62.01
N THR A 164 -23.68 47.71 62.83
CA THR A 164 -23.13 46.37 62.60
C THR A 164 -23.85 45.65 61.44
N GLN A 165 -25.15 45.87 61.25
CA GLN A 165 -25.90 45.28 60.12
C GLN A 165 -25.53 45.87 58.76
N SER A 166 -24.94 47.06 58.70
CA SER A 166 -24.58 47.73 57.44
C SER A 166 -23.17 47.42 56.93
N VAL A 167 -22.36 46.65 57.68
CA VAL A 167 -20.91 46.53 57.44
C VAL A 167 -20.49 45.34 56.56
N ASP A 168 -21.31 44.31 56.36
CA ASP A 168 -20.77 43.02 55.86
C ASP A 168 -21.36 42.45 54.56
N ALA A 169 -22.30 43.08 53.85
CA ALA A 169 -22.98 42.38 52.74
C ALA A 169 -22.42 42.62 51.32
N ASN A 170 -21.85 43.79 50.99
CA ASN A 170 -21.63 44.15 49.57
C ASN A 170 -20.15 44.15 49.13
N ILE A 171 -19.18 44.13 50.04
CA ILE A 171 -17.76 44.28 49.68
C ILE A 171 -17.13 42.98 49.21
N GLU A 172 -17.51 41.85 49.81
CA GLU A 172 -17.00 40.54 49.41
C GLU A 172 -17.44 40.19 47.98
N ASP A 173 -18.68 40.55 47.61
CA ASP A 173 -19.22 40.33 46.26
C ASP A 173 -18.50 41.19 45.22
N VAL A 174 -18.32 42.50 45.46
CA VAL A 174 -17.61 43.40 44.55
C VAL A 174 -16.11 43.04 44.46
N GLN A 175 -15.49 42.61 45.56
CA GLN A 175 -14.12 42.10 45.55
C GLN A 175 -13.99 40.84 44.69
N ALA A 176 -14.93 39.89 44.82
CA ALA A 176 -14.94 38.67 44.03
C ALA A 176 -15.14 38.93 42.54
N GLU A 177 -15.97 39.91 42.16
CA GLU A 177 -16.15 40.34 40.76
C GLU A 177 -14.90 41.04 40.22
N LEU A 178 -14.29 41.94 41.01
CA LEU A 178 -13.06 42.62 40.65
C LEU A 178 -11.87 41.65 40.48
N GLU A 179 -11.76 40.63 41.33
CA GLU A 179 -10.75 39.57 41.17
C GLU A 179 -10.98 38.74 39.90
N LYS A 180 -12.23 38.42 39.55
CA LYS A 180 -12.56 37.72 38.29
C LYS A 180 -12.14 38.54 37.06
N VAL A 181 -12.44 39.84 37.04
CA VAL A 181 -12.07 40.74 35.94
C VAL A 181 -10.55 40.94 35.87
N ARG A 182 -9.86 41.12 37.01
CA ARG A 182 -8.39 41.21 37.06
C ARG A 182 -7.70 39.95 36.54
N ASN A 183 -8.21 38.77 36.89
CA ASN A 183 -7.68 37.49 36.40
C ASN A 183 -7.89 37.29 34.89
N ALA A 184 -8.85 37.98 34.29
CA ALA A 184 -9.09 37.97 32.85
C ALA A 184 -8.17 38.94 32.06
N LYS A 185 -7.47 39.87 32.72
CA LYS A 185 -6.56 40.85 32.07
C LYS A 185 -5.48 40.24 31.17
N PRO A 186 -4.76 39.17 31.57
CA PRO A 186 -3.80 38.53 30.68
C PRO A 186 -4.45 37.94 29.42
N SER A 187 -5.69 37.43 29.54
CA SER A 187 -6.45 36.91 28.40
C SER A 187 -6.90 38.02 27.46
N TYR A 188 -7.24 39.20 27.98
CA TYR A 188 -7.53 40.39 27.18
C TYR A 188 -6.32 40.86 26.36
N GLU A 189 -5.15 40.98 26.98
CA GLU A 189 -3.92 41.37 26.28
C GLU A 189 -3.51 40.35 25.18
N LEU A 190 -3.70 39.05 25.45
CA LEU A 190 -3.47 37.99 24.48
C LEU A 190 -4.50 38.01 23.33
N ALA A 191 -5.77 38.27 23.61
CA ALA A 191 -6.81 38.42 22.60
C ALA A 191 -6.53 39.60 21.67
N LYS A 192 -6.17 40.76 22.24
CA LYS A 192 -5.85 41.98 21.49
C LYS A 192 -4.61 41.79 20.61
N ARG A 193 -3.55 41.15 21.14
CA ARG A 193 -2.35 40.81 20.35
C ARG A 193 -2.69 39.87 19.19
N ALA A 194 -3.50 38.84 19.45
CA ALA A 194 -3.92 37.89 18.42
C ALA A 194 -4.74 38.57 17.30
N GLU A 195 -5.61 39.51 17.64
CA GLU A 195 -6.48 40.23 16.70
C GLU A 195 -5.75 41.31 15.89
N GLU A 196 -4.95 42.15 16.55
CA GLU A 196 -4.34 43.33 15.92
C GLU A 196 -3.02 43.00 15.20
N THR A 197 -2.28 41.97 15.63
CA THR A 197 -0.92 41.71 15.11
C THR A 197 -0.76 40.32 14.50
N GLU A 198 -1.07 39.25 15.23
CA GLU A 198 -0.71 37.88 14.81
C GLU A 198 -1.60 37.37 13.66
N LEU A 199 -2.93 37.50 13.76
CA LEU A 199 -3.85 37.07 12.71
C LEU A 199 -3.72 37.88 11.41
N PRO A 200 -3.58 39.23 11.43
CA PRO A 200 -3.33 40.01 10.22
C PRO A 200 -1.99 39.67 9.56
N ALA A 201 -0.92 39.47 10.33
CA ALA A 201 0.39 39.07 9.79
C ALA A 201 0.32 37.72 9.08
N LEU A 202 -0.31 36.71 9.70
CA LEU A 202 -0.51 35.39 9.10
C LEU A 202 -1.43 35.43 7.87
N LYS A 203 -2.42 36.32 7.83
CA LYS A 203 -3.28 36.53 6.64
C LYS A 203 -2.49 37.12 5.49
N ALA A 204 -1.67 38.15 5.73
CA ALA A 204 -0.83 38.75 4.71
C ALA A 204 0.20 37.76 4.14
N GLU A 205 0.79 36.92 4.99
CA GLU A 205 1.71 35.86 4.55
C GLU A 205 1.00 34.77 3.73
N HIS A 206 -0.21 34.36 4.14
CA HIS A 206 -1.04 33.44 3.37
C HIS A 206 -1.38 33.99 1.98
N GLU A 207 -1.86 35.23 1.89
CA GLU A 207 -2.17 35.88 0.60
C GLU A 207 -0.94 35.96 -0.30
N LYS A 208 0.24 36.27 0.26
CA LYS A 208 1.50 36.28 -0.48
C LYS A 208 1.84 34.91 -1.05
N LEU A 209 1.75 33.84 -0.25
CA LEU A 209 2.00 32.47 -0.72
C LEU A 209 0.97 32.00 -1.74
N VAL A 210 -0.30 32.44 -1.64
CA VAL A 210 -1.32 32.14 -2.66
C VAL A 210 -0.97 32.79 -4.01
N LEU A 211 -0.47 34.03 -3.99
CA LEU A 211 0.02 34.71 -5.21
C LEU A 211 1.23 33.99 -5.80
N GLU A 212 2.20 33.60 -4.97
CA GLU A 212 3.38 32.81 -5.41
C GLU A 212 2.96 31.46 -6.00
N ARG A 213 2.02 30.74 -5.37
CA ARG A 213 1.45 29.49 -5.88
C ARG A 213 0.82 29.67 -7.26
N ASN A 214 0.02 30.72 -7.43
CA ASN A 214 -0.65 30.99 -8.70
C ASN A 214 0.36 31.34 -9.81
N ALA A 215 1.43 32.06 -9.48
CA ALA A 215 2.51 32.35 -10.42
C ALA A 215 3.24 31.07 -10.85
N VAL A 216 3.61 30.19 -9.91
CA VAL A 216 4.28 28.91 -10.21
C VAL A 216 3.36 27.95 -10.98
N ASN A 217 2.06 27.92 -10.68
CA ASN A 217 1.09 27.16 -11.48
C ASN A 217 1.05 27.63 -12.94
N LYS A 218 1.08 28.96 -13.16
CA LYS A 218 1.15 29.51 -14.51
C LYS A 218 2.45 29.13 -15.22
N GLU A 219 3.59 29.17 -14.53
CA GLU A 219 4.88 28.68 -15.06
C GLU A 219 4.81 27.19 -15.42
N LEU A 220 4.13 26.36 -14.62
CA LEU A 220 3.91 24.94 -14.92
C LEU A 220 3.07 24.73 -16.17
N GLU A 221 1.98 25.49 -16.35
CA GLU A 221 1.17 25.44 -17.58
C GLU A 221 2.01 25.85 -18.81
N GLU A 222 2.85 26.88 -18.70
CA GLU A 222 3.77 27.29 -19.76
C GLU A 222 4.81 26.20 -20.08
N HIS A 223 5.35 25.52 -19.06
CA HIS A 223 6.26 24.38 -19.24
C HIS A 223 5.56 23.17 -19.88
N ASP A 224 4.33 22.86 -19.48
CA ASP A 224 3.53 21.76 -20.04
C ASP A 224 3.26 22.01 -21.53
N ASN A 225 2.83 23.22 -21.90
CA ASN A 225 2.65 23.60 -23.31
C ASN A 225 3.95 23.47 -24.11
N THR A 226 5.08 23.90 -23.54
CA THR A 226 6.40 23.79 -24.20
C THR A 226 6.80 22.32 -24.40
N ILE A 227 6.52 21.45 -23.43
CA ILE A 227 6.80 20.01 -23.52
C ILE A 227 5.95 19.38 -24.61
N ASP A 228 4.67 19.73 -24.71
CA ASP A 228 3.77 19.22 -25.74
C ASP A 228 4.22 19.64 -27.15
N GLU A 229 4.57 20.91 -27.36
CA GLU A 229 5.14 21.40 -28.62
C GLU A 229 6.45 20.66 -29.00
N LEU A 230 7.34 20.45 -28.03
CA LEU A 230 8.58 19.72 -28.26
C LEU A 230 8.34 18.24 -28.56
N LYS A 231 7.38 17.60 -27.90
CA LYS A 231 6.97 16.21 -28.14
C LYS A 231 6.34 16.04 -29.52
N GLU A 232 5.48 16.96 -29.95
CA GLU A 232 4.95 16.98 -31.31
C GLU A 232 6.07 17.08 -32.33
N SER A 233 7.00 18.03 -32.16
CA SER A 233 8.15 18.19 -33.07
C SER A 233 9.04 16.94 -33.12
N LYS A 234 9.20 16.23 -32.00
CA LYS A 234 9.93 14.97 -31.92
C LYS A 234 9.19 13.86 -32.66
N MET A 235 7.87 13.72 -32.45
CA MET A 235 7.05 12.70 -33.12
C MET A 235 7.04 12.89 -34.64
N GLU A 236 7.04 14.14 -35.12
CA GLU A 236 7.18 14.42 -36.56
C GLU A 236 8.49 13.88 -37.14
N ILE A 237 9.60 14.00 -36.41
CA ILE A 237 10.91 13.48 -36.82
C ILE A 237 10.97 11.95 -36.70
N GLU A 238 10.44 11.37 -35.62
CA GLU A 238 10.38 9.91 -35.44
C GLU A 238 9.54 9.23 -36.52
N SER A 239 8.49 9.89 -37.03
CA SER A 239 7.68 9.37 -38.14
C SER A 239 8.49 9.13 -39.42
N LEU A 240 9.59 9.86 -39.62
CA LEU A 240 10.50 9.69 -40.76
C LEU A 240 11.51 8.55 -40.56
N SER A 241 11.58 7.93 -39.38
CA SER A 241 12.58 6.90 -39.08
C SER A 241 12.49 5.70 -40.02
N ALA A 242 11.27 5.23 -40.33
CA ALA A 242 11.08 4.08 -41.21
C ALA A 242 11.50 4.40 -42.66
N ASP A 243 11.13 5.60 -43.13
CA ASP A 243 11.48 6.08 -44.47
C ASP A 243 13.00 6.26 -44.61
N ILE A 244 13.66 6.87 -43.63
CA ILE A 244 15.11 7.09 -43.63
C ILE A 244 15.86 5.77 -43.55
N GLN A 245 15.41 4.83 -42.71
CA GLN A 245 16.01 3.50 -42.61
C GLN A 245 15.89 2.73 -43.93
N SER A 246 14.74 2.83 -44.62
CA SER A 246 14.56 2.23 -45.94
C SER A 246 15.48 2.87 -47.00
N ILE A 247 15.65 4.20 -46.95
CA ILE A 247 16.52 4.93 -47.89
C ILE A 247 18.00 4.55 -47.67
N VAL A 248 18.46 4.52 -46.42
CA VAL A 248 19.84 4.15 -46.06
C VAL A 248 20.12 2.69 -46.42
N SER A 249 19.22 1.76 -46.10
CA SER A 249 19.36 0.33 -46.48
C SER A 249 19.46 0.16 -47.99
N SER A 250 18.57 0.83 -48.74
CA SER A 250 18.57 0.76 -50.21
C SER A 250 19.85 1.33 -50.82
N TYR A 251 20.43 2.37 -50.20
CA TYR A 251 21.68 2.98 -50.64
C TYR A 251 22.89 2.08 -50.35
N ASP A 252 22.96 1.50 -49.16
CA ASP A 252 24.02 0.56 -48.80
C ASP A 252 23.99 -0.70 -49.69
N GLU A 253 22.81 -1.22 -50.00
CA GLU A 253 22.61 -2.32 -50.96
C GLU A 253 23.05 -1.94 -52.38
N ALA A 254 22.69 -0.73 -52.85
CA ALA A 254 23.12 -0.25 -54.16
C ALA A 254 24.64 -0.11 -54.24
N ARG A 255 25.27 0.43 -53.20
CA ARG A 255 26.74 0.57 -53.10
C ARG A 255 27.43 -0.79 -53.08
N GLU A 256 26.91 -1.76 -52.33
CA GLU A 256 27.46 -3.13 -52.30
C GLU A 256 27.35 -3.80 -53.68
N LEU A 257 26.25 -3.59 -54.40
CA LEU A 257 26.07 -4.08 -55.76
C LEU A 257 27.03 -3.40 -56.76
N GLU A 258 27.26 -2.09 -56.63
CA GLU A 258 28.24 -1.36 -57.45
C GLU A 258 29.68 -1.85 -57.20
N ASP A 259 30.06 -2.09 -55.95
CA ASP A 259 31.36 -2.65 -55.58
C ASP A 259 31.53 -4.08 -56.15
N ARG A 260 30.47 -4.90 -56.11
CA ARG A 260 30.45 -6.23 -56.74
C ARG A 260 30.59 -6.15 -58.27
N VAL A 261 29.91 -5.20 -58.92
CA VAL A 261 30.02 -4.96 -60.37
C VAL A 261 31.42 -4.48 -60.74
N PHE A 262 32.02 -3.62 -59.92
CA PHE A 262 33.40 -3.15 -60.11
C PHE A 262 34.41 -4.30 -59.98
N ALA A 263 34.25 -5.17 -58.97
CA ALA A 263 35.06 -6.36 -58.79
C ALA A 263 34.93 -7.35 -59.97
N LEU A 264 33.72 -7.52 -60.51
CA LEU A 264 33.46 -8.37 -61.68
C LEU A 264 34.04 -7.78 -62.97
N LYS A 265 33.94 -6.45 -63.19
CA LYS A 265 34.59 -5.76 -64.32
C LYS A 265 36.12 -5.88 -64.27
N LYS A 266 36.70 -5.85 -63.07
CA LYS A 266 38.15 -6.04 -62.87
C LYS A 266 38.58 -7.47 -63.23
N LYS A 267 37.78 -8.48 -62.87
CA LYS A 267 38.00 -9.89 -63.26
C LYS A 267 37.86 -10.14 -64.77
N GLN A 268 36.95 -9.44 -65.45
CA GLN A 268 36.73 -9.60 -66.89
C GLN A 268 37.88 -9.07 -67.75
N LYS A 269 38.59 -8.02 -67.31
CA LYS A 269 39.77 -7.47 -68.02
C LYS A 269 41.01 -8.37 -67.94
N THR A 270 41.07 -9.33 -67.03
CA THR A 270 42.26 -10.18 -66.81
C THR A 270 42.24 -11.49 -67.63
N SER A 271 41.13 -11.81 -68.30
CA SER A 271 40.96 -13.10 -69.02
C SER A 271 41.41 -13.12 -70.48
N GLY A 272 42.09 -12.08 -70.98
CA GLY A 272 42.64 -12.05 -72.33
C GLY A 272 44.16 -12.05 -72.33
N LEU A 273 44.79 -13.23 -72.45
CA LEU A 273 46.00 -13.55 -73.24
C LEU A 273 46.64 -14.88 -72.78
N SER A 274 47.01 -15.69 -73.77
CA SER A 274 47.56 -17.05 -73.75
C SER A 274 48.69 -17.30 -72.74
N ARG A 275 48.64 -18.43 -72.01
CA ARG A 275 49.64 -18.82 -70.99
C ARG A 275 50.27 -20.20 -71.23
N GLY A 276 51.59 -20.27 -71.01
CA GLY A 276 52.38 -21.50 -71.06
C GLY A 276 52.39 -22.28 -69.74
N ILE A 277 52.61 -23.60 -69.84
CA ILE A 277 52.53 -24.61 -68.76
C ILE A 277 53.42 -24.34 -67.53
N SER A 278 54.52 -23.58 -67.67
CA SER A 278 55.37 -23.20 -66.53
C SER A 278 54.71 -22.13 -65.63
N ALA A 279 54.02 -21.15 -66.22
CA ALA A 279 53.28 -20.13 -65.49
C ALA A 279 52.06 -20.73 -64.77
N VAL A 280 51.43 -21.75 -65.36
CA VAL A 280 50.29 -22.46 -64.75
C VAL A 280 50.71 -23.18 -63.46
N ARG A 281 51.93 -23.75 -63.38
CA ARG A 281 52.43 -24.41 -62.14
C ARG A 281 52.73 -23.41 -61.03
N GLU A 282 53.35 -22.28 -61.36
CA GLU A 282 53.68 -21.23 -60.39
C GLU A 282 52.41 -20.53 -59.89
N GLU A 283 51.42 -20.34 -60.76
CA GLU A 283 50.08 -19.89 -60.37
C GLU A 283 49.30 -20.93 -59.57
N LEU A 284 49.42 -22.23 -59.86
CA LEU A 284 48.79 -23.27 -59.05
C LEU A 284 49.36 -23.29 -57.63
N GLN A 285 50.66 -23.03 -57.47
CA GLN A 285 51.30 -22.91 -56.18
C GLN A 285 50.87 -21.63 -55.45
N LYS A 286 50.87 -20.47 -56.14
CA LYS A 286 50.34 -19.21 -55.57
C LYS A 286 48.87 -19.32 -55.18
N VAL A 287 48.02 -19.91 -56.02
CA VAL A 287 46.59 -20.12 -55.73
C VAL A 287 46.40 -21.11 -54.58
N ASN A 288 47.27 -22.10 -54.42
CA ASN A 288 47.24 -22.98 -53.24
C ASN A 288 47.66 -22.25 -51.96
N ASP A 289 48.68 -21.39 -52.04
CA ASP A 289 49.13 -20.59 -50.92
C ASP A 289 48.07 -19.53 -50.54
N GLU A 290 47.46 -18.87 -51.52
CA GLU A 290 46.31 -17.97 -51.35
C GLU A 290 45.07 -18.71 -50.82
N SER A 291 44.83 -19.96 -51.26
CA SER A 291 43.75 -20.78 -50.70
C SER A 291 44.03 -21.17 -49.26
N ARG A 292 45.30 -21.41 -48.89
CA ARG A 292 45.70 -21.68 -47.50
C ARG A 292 45.56 -20.44 -46.63
N THR A 293 46.01 -19.27 -47.09
CA THR A 293 45.84 -18.01 -46.35
C THR A 293 44.36 -17.66 -46.18
N ALA A 294 43.56 -17.78 -47.25
CA ALA A 294 42.12 -17.57 -47.17
C ALA A 294 41.43 -18.58 -46.22
N LYS A 295 41.88 -19.84 -46.16
CA LYS A 295 41.37 -20.82 -45.19
C LYS A 295 41.76 -20.48 -43.75
N THR A 296 42.97 -19.98 -43.52
CA THR A 296 43.39 -19.51 -42.18
C THR A 296 42.64 -18.25 -41.75
N GLU A 297 42.40 -17.31 -42.66
CA GLU A 297 41.61 -16.11 -42.41
C GLU A 297 40.15 -16.46 -42.14
N LEU A 298 39.57 -17.40 -42.91
CA LEU A 298 38.20 -17.87 -42.69
C LEU A 298 38.07 -18.61 -41.36
N ALA A 299 39.09 -19.37 -40.94
CA ALA A 299 39.12 -19.97 -39.61
C ALA A 299 39.24 -18.92 -38.50
N ALA A 300 40.03 -17.86 -38.70
CA ALA A 300 40.16 -16.75 -37.76
C ALA A 300 38.84 -15.97 -37.62
N LEU A 301 38.21 -15.60 -38.75
CA LEU A 301 36.92 -14.91 -38.79
C LEU A 301 35.78 -15.77 -38.23
N SER A 302 35.79 -17.08 -38.50
CA SER A 302 34.83 -18.00 -37.85
C SER A 302 35.04 -18.05 -36.34
N GLY A 303 36.29 -18.03 -35.87
CA GLY A 303 36.62 -17.95 -34.46
C GLY A 303 36.18 -16.63 -33.81
N GLU A 304 36.34 -15.50 -34.49
CA GLU A 304 35.85 -14.19 -34.03
C GLU A 304 34.32 -14.11 -34.03
N ARG A 305 33.66 -14.67 -35.05
CA ARG A 305 32.20 -14.81 -35.07
C ARG A 305 31.72 -15.65 -33.90
N ASP A 306 32.36 -16.78 -33.61
CA ASP A 306 31.96 -17.65 -32.51
C ASP A 306 32.25 -17.02 -31.13
N LYS A 307 33.32 -16.22 -31.00
CA LYS A 307 33.56 -15.38 -29.82
C LYS A 307 32.48 -14.31 -29.66
N SER A 308 32.13 -13.61 -30.74
CA SER A 308 31.08 -12.58 -30.76
C SER A 308 29.70 -13.17 -30.45
N ARG A 309 29.43 -14.39 -30.92
CA ARG A 309 28.20 -15.11 -30.61
C ARG A 309 28.13 -15.52 -29.13
N LYS A 310 29.26 -15.93 -28.55
CA LYS A 310 29.35 -16.20 -27.11
C LYS A 310 29.16 -14.92 -26.29
N THR A 311 29.76 -13.80 -26.69
CA THR A 311 29.58 -12.52 -25.98
C THR A 311 28.13 -12.03 -26.07
N ILE A 312 27.49 -12.12 -27.23
CA ILE A 312 26.05 -11.82 -27.39
C ILE A 312 25.22 -12.69 -26.44
N SER A 313 25.42 -14.01 -26.43
CA SER A 313 24.68 -14.91 -25.54
C SER A 313 24.90 -14.59 -24.05
N THR A 314 26.13 -14.21 -23.64
CA THR A 314 26.39 -13.77 -22.26
C THR A 314 25.74 -12.43 -21.93
N LEU A 315 25.68 -11.49 -22.88
CA LEU A 315 25.02 -10.21 -22.69
C LEU A 315 23.49 -10.37 -22.64
N GLU A 316 22.93 -11.25 -23.46
CA GLU A 316 21.50 -11.60 -23.41
C GLU A 316 21.11 -12.22 -22.06
N LEU A 317 21.93 -13.12 -21.51
CA LEU A 317 21.73 -13.66 -20.16
C LEU A 317 21.79 -12.54 -19.12
N ARG A 318 22.79 -11.65 -19.21
CA ARG A 318 22.94 -10.53 -18.28
C ARG A 318 21.78 -9.53 -18.35
N ILE A 319 21.22 -9.30 -19.54
CA ILE A 319 20.01 -8.48 -19.71
C ILE A 319 18.80 -9.16 -19.05
N ARG A 320 18.65 -10.49 -19.18
CA ARG A 320 17.58 -11.21 -18.47
C ARG A 320 17.74 -11.13 -16.96
N ASP A 321 18.95 -11.30 -16.45
CA ASP A 321 19.24 -11.21 -15.02
C ASP A 321 18.94 -9.80 -14.48
N ILE A 322 19.41 -8.75 -15.18
CA ILE A 322 19.11 -7.36 -14.82
C ILE A 322 17.60 -7.06 -14.89
N ASN A 323 16.89 -7.59 -15.88
CA ASN A 323 15.43 -7.42 -15.97
C ASN A 323 14.70 -8.15 -14.84
N ALA A 324 15.19 -9.32 -14.42
CA ALA A 324 14.65 -10.04 -13.27
C ALA A 324 14.90 -9.26 -11.96
N GLU A 325 16.11 -8.71 -11.78
CA GLU A 325 16.44 -7.82 -10.66
C GLU A 325 15.59 -6.55 -10.66
N LEU A 326 15.37 -5.93 -11.83
CA LEU A 326 14.53 -4.74 -11.97
C LEU A 326 13.06 -5.04 -11.64
N SER A 327 12.53 -6.17 -12.11
CA SER A 327 11.18 -6.62 -11.77
C SER A 327 11.04 -6.90 -10.27
N ALA A 328 12.03 -7.54 -9.65
CA ALA A 328 12.06 -7.76 -8.21
C ALA A 328 12.10 -6.43 -7.43
N ALA A 329 12.94 -5.49 -7.85
CA ALA A 329 13.03 -4.16 -7.25
C ALA A 329 11.72 -3.36 -7.40
N GLN A 330 11.04 -3.47 -8.56
CA GLN A 330 9.73 -2.88 -8.78
C GLN A 330 8.66 -3.49 -7.87
N SER A 331 8.67 -4.82 -7.67
CA SER A 331 7.78 -5.50 -6.73
C SER A 331 8.02 -5.01 -5.29
N SER A 332 9.27 -4.96 -4.84
CA SER A 332 9.62 -4.45 -3.51
C SER A 332 9.26 -2.97 -3.33
N LEU A 333 9.35 -2.16 -4.38
CA LEU A 333 8.94 -0.75 -4.33
C LEU A 333 7.41 -0.60 -4.24
N LYS A 334 6.66 -1.47 -4.93
CA LYS A 334 5.20 -1.55 -4.82
C LYS A 334 4.78 -1.99 -3.41
N GLU A 335 5.43 -3.00 -2.84
CA GLU A 335 5.22 -3.42 -1.46
C GLU A 335 5.53 -2.30 -0.46
N LYS A 336 6.64 -1.57 -0.66
CA LYS A 336 6.97 -0.41 0.18
C LYS A 336 5.90 0.69 0.10
N ARG A 337 5.34 0.96 -1.09
CA ARG A 337 4.22 1.92 -1.25
C ARG A 337 2.97 1.44 -0.53
N ASN A 338 2.58 0.17 -0.71
CA ASN A 338 1.42 -0.41 -0.02
C ASN A 338 1.59 -0.37 1.50
N LEU A 339 2.79 -0.67 2.02
CA LEU A 339 3.10 -0.57 3.44
C LEU A 339 3.04 0.88 3.94
N ALA A 340 3.50 1.86 3.15
CA ALA A 340 3.41 3.27 3.49
C ALA A 340 1.95 3.75 3.55
N GLU A 341 1.10 3.35 2.59
CA GLU A 341 -0.34 3.62 2.61
C GLU A 341 -1.01 3.00 3.84
N ARG A 342 -0.68 1.75 4.18
CA ARG A 342 -1.18 1.06 5.38
C ARG A 342 -0.75 1.77 6.67
N ILE A 343 0.48 2.27 6.74
CA ILE A 343 0.98 3.03 7.89
C ILE A 343 0.18 4.33 8.03
N GLU A 344 -0.13 5.01 6.93
CA GLU A 344 -0.91 6.24 6.97
C GLU A 344 -2.36 5.99 7.37
N GLU A 345 -2.96 4.90 6.87
CA GLU A 345 -4.28 4.43 7.31
C GLU A 345 -4.29 4.14 8.82
N PHE A 346 -3.30 3.39 9.34
CA PHE A 346 -3.19 3.13 10.78
C PHE A 346 -2.93 4.40 11.61
N LYS A 347 -2.17 5.37 11.09
CA LYS A 347 -2.00 6.66 11.77
C LYS A 347 -3.33 7.41 11.85
N SER A 348 -4.09 7.45 10.76
CA SER A 348 -5.40 8.10 10.72
C SER A 348 -6.39 7.45 11.69
N GLY A 349 -6.45 6.11 11.73
CA GLY A 349 -7.27 5.38 12.70
C GLY A 349 -6.83 5.62 14.14
N ASN A 350 -5.52 5.73 14.40
CA ASN A 350 -5.01 6.05 15.73
C ASN A 350 -5.33 7.50 16.14
N THR A 351 -5.33 8.46 15.20
CA THR A 351 -5.80 9.82 15.49
C THR A 351 -7.29 9.86 15.79
N GLU A 352 -8.13 9.14 15.04
CA GLU A 352 -9.57 9.02 15.30
C GLU A 352 -9.85 8.38 16.66
N GLN A 353 -9.13 7.30 17.00
CA GLN A 353 -9.26 6.65 18.31
C GLN A 353 -8.78 7.54 19.44
N ARG A 354 -7.71 8.34 19.25
CA ARG A 354 -7.28 9.33 20.26
C ARG A 354 -8.30 10.45 20.45
N GLU A 355 -8.95 10.90 19.38
CA GLU A 355 -10.05 11.87 19.48
C GLU A 355 -11.26 11.24 20.19
N ALA A 356 -11.61 9.99 19.89
CA ALA A 356 -12.68 9.28 20.60
C ALA A 356 -12.35 9.12 22.09
N ILE A 357 -11.12 8.74 22.45
CA ILE A 357 -10.67 8.66 23.85
C ILE A 357 -10.80 10.02 24.54
N ARG A 358 -10.36 11.11 23.89
CA ARG A 358 -10.50 12.46 24.45
C ARG A 358 -11.95 12.84 24.67
N ASN A 359 -12.84 12.51 23.73
CA ASN A 359 -14.26 12.77 23.87
C ASN A 359 -14.85 11.98 25.05
N PHE A 360 -14.48 10.70 25.20
CA PHE A 360 -14.90 9.89 26.34
C PHE A 360 -14.31 10.39 27.67
N GLU A 361 -13.07 10.88 27.69
CA GLU A 361 -12.47 11.52 28.87
C GLU A 361 -13.21 12.82 29.25
N THR A 362 -13.62 13.64 28.28
CA THR A 362 -14.43 14.83 28.56
C THR A 362 -15.83 14.47 29.05
N ASP A 363 -16.45 13.43 28.50
CA ASP A 363 -17.75 12.94 28.97
C ASP A 363 -17.63 12.39 30.41
N LEU A 364 -16.59 11.62 30.71
CA LEU A 364 -16.29 11.13 32.06
C LEU A 364 -16.07 12.29 33.05
N GLN A 365 -15.30 13.31 32.67
CA GLN A 365 -15.10 14.50 33.50
C GLN A 365 -16.40 15.29 33.73
N ALA A 366 -17.34 15.28 32.77
CA ALA A 366 -18.65 15.88 32.94
C ALA A 366 -19.57 15.06 33.86
N LEU A 367 -19.41 13.73 33.88
CA LEU A 367 -20.15 12.80 34.74
C LEU A 367 -19.66 12.79 36.19
N ASP A 368 -18.37 13.04 36.46
CA ASP A 368 -17.81 13.12 37.82
C ASP A 368 -18.57 14.05 38.78
N PRO A 369 -18.88 15.33 38.43
CA PRO A 369 -19.64 16.20 39.31
C PRO A 369 -21.11 15.73 39.50
N GLU A 370 -21.70 15.02 38.53
CA GLU A 370 -23.02 14.41 38.70
C GLU A 370 -22.97 13.23 39.67
N LEU A 371 -21.93 12.40 39.58
CA LEU A 371 -21.67 11.28 40.47
C LEU A 371 -21.39 11.76 41.90
N GLU A 372 -20.57 12.80 42.07
CA GLU A 372 -20.29 13.41 43.38
C GLU A 372 -21.56 13.98 44.01
N ARG A 373 -22.40 14.68 43.24
CA ARG A 373 -23.72 15.15 43.70
C ARG A 373 -24.61 13.97 44.11
N ALA A 374 -24.70 12.93 43.29
CA ALA A 374 -25.50 11.74 43.60
C ALA A 374 -24.98 11.03 44.87
N GLN A 375 -23.67 10.86 45.03
CA GLN A 375 -23.06 10.28 46.23
C GLN A 375 -23.28 11.16 47.47
N ALA A 376 -23.20 12.48 47.34
CA ALA A 376 -23.50 13.40 48.44
C ALA A 376 -24.97 13.28 48.88
N THR A 377 -25.90 13.21 47.92
CA THR A 377 -27.33 12.99 48.24
C THR A 377 -27.56 11.61 48.88
N TYR A 378 -26.92 10.55 48.40
CA TYR A 378 -27.01 9.22 49.00
C TYR A 378 -26.45 9.19 50.43
N LYS A 379 -25.26 9.78 50.65
CA LYS A 379 -24.65 9.87 51.99
C LYS A 379 -25.53 10.66 52.94
N ASP A 380 -26.13 11.77 52.50
CA ASP A 380 -27.02 12.57 53.34
C ASP A 380 -28.33 11.84 53.65
N VAL A 381 -28.94 11.15 52.68
CA VAL A 381 -30.13 10.31 52.90
C VAL A 381 -29.83 9.14 53.82
N ASN A 382 -28.70 8.47 53.64
CA ASN A 382 -28.29 7.34 54.48
C ASN A 382 -27.95 7.79 55.92
N ARG A 383 -27.31 8.96 56.08
CA ARG A 383 -27.10 9.58 57.40
C ARG A 383 -28.43 9.86 58.09
N ARG A 384 -29.37 10.52 57.40
CA ARG A 384 -30.72 10.79 57.93
C ARG A 384 -31.48 9.51 58.25
N GLY A 385 -31.31 8.47 57.44
CA GLY A 385 -31.87 7.14 57.67
C GLY A 385 -31.32 6.48 58.93
N ASN A 386 -30.00 6.41 59.07
CA ASN A 386 -29.33 5.85 60.25
C ASN A 386 -29.62 6.64 61.53
N GLU A 387 -29.67 7.97 61.47
CA GLU A 387 -30.08 8.77 62.63
C GLU A 387 -31.52 8.44 63.05
N ARG A 388 -32.42 8.21 62.09
CA ARG A 388 -33.80 7.85 62.38
C ARG A 388 -33.92 6.43 62.94
N VAL A 389 -33.16 5.48 62.41
CA VAL A 389 -33.07 4.10 62.93
C VAL A 389 -32.49 4.10 64.34
N ASN A 390 -31.41 4.83 64.60
CA ASN A 390 -30.81 4.94 65.94
C ASN A 390 -31.77 5.55 66.96
N ARG A 391 -32.53 6.59 66.59
CA ARG A 391 -33.56 7.17 67.48
C ARG A 391 -34.64 6.15 67.83
N VAL A 392 -35.16 5.42 66.82
CA VAL A 392 -36.16 4.38 67.05
C VAL A 392 -35.59 3.22 67.88
N GLN A 393 -34.34 2.85 67.67
CA GLN A 393 -33.65 1.81 68.44
C GLN A 393 -33.42 2.23 69.90
N GLU A 394 -33.05 3.50 70.15
CA GLU A 394 -32.94 4.06 71.50
C GLU A 394 -34.30 4.15 72.23
N GLU A 395 -35.37 4.48 71.50
CA GLU A 395 -36.72 4.46 72.06
C GLU A 395 -37.18 3.02 72.38
N ALA A 396 -36.88 2.07 71.49
CA ALA A 396 -37.17 0.66 71.69
C ALA A 396 -36.37 0.05 72.86
N SER A 397 -35.09 0.42 73.03
CA SER A 397 -34.27 -0.05 74.15
C SER A 397 -34.75 0.51 75.48
N LYS A 398 -35.10 1.80 75.55
CA LYS A 398 -35.72 2.40 76.75
C LYS A 398 -37.03 1.71 77.13
N LEU A 399 -37.86 1.36 76.14
CA LEU A 399 -39.09 0.61 76.38
C LEU A 399 -38.81 -0.81 76.87
N SER A 400 -37.84 -1.50 76.27
CA SER A 400 -37.41 -2.84 76.69
C SER A 400 -36.84 -2.84 78.11
N ASP A 401 -36.04 -1.85 78.47
CA ASP A 401 -35.49 -1.70 79.83
C ASP A 401 -36.60 -1.42 80.84
N SER A 402 -37.60 -0.61 80.46
CA SER A 402 -38.79 -0.35 81.31
C SER A 402 -39.62 -1.62 81.53
N VAL A 403 -39.80 -2.44 80.49
CA VAL A 403 -40.49 -3.75 80.59
C VAL A 403 -39.69 -4.73 81.46
N ARG A 404 -38.36 -4.75 81.33
CA ARG A 404 -37.50 -5.60 82.17
C ARG A 404 -37.55 -5.19 83.64
N GLN A 405 -37.51 -3.89 83.95
CA GLN A 405 -37.64 -3.39 85.32
C GLN A 405 -39.01 -3.74 85.93
N LEU A 406 -40.08 -3.70 85.14
CA LEU A 406 -41.40 -4.15 85.57
C LEU A 406 -41.44 -5.67 85.83
N ALA A 407 -40.77 -6.47 84.99
CA ALA A 407 -40.68 -7.91 85.17
C ALA A 407 -39.84 -8.31 86.40
N ASP A 408 -38.71 -7.64 86.63
CA ASP A 408 -37.86 -7.86 87.81
C ASP A 408 -38.63 -7.50 89.10
N ALA A 409 -39.38 -6.38 89.10
CA ALA A 409 -40.22 -5.99 90.24
C ALA A 409 -41.37 -6.98 90.49
N ASP A 410 -42.01 -7.51 89.44
CA ASP A 410 -43.06 -8.53 89.56
C ASP A 410 -42.50 -9.87 90.08
N GLN A 411 -41.28 -10.22 89.66
CA GLN A 411 -40.56 -11.39 90.17
C GLN A 411 -40.19 -11.24 91.65
N ASP A 412 -39.74 -10.06 92.08
CA ASP A 412 -39.42 -9.79 93.48
C ASP A 412 -40.67 -9.80 94.38
N ILE A 413 -41.79 -9.25 93.91
CA ILE A 413 -43.08 -9.27 94.62
C ILE A 413 -43.59 -10.71 94.73
N SER A 414 -43.53 -11.48 93.65
CA SER A 414 -43.92 -12.90 93.64
C SER A 414 -43.03 -13.75 94.55
N ALA A 415 -41.71 -13.51 94.55
CA ALA A 415 -40.76 -14.21 95.41
C ALA A 415 -40.94 -13.88 96.90
N TYR A 416 -41.43 -12.70 97.26
CA TYR A 416 -41.74 -12.34 98.64
C TYR A 416 -43.02 -13.01 99.15
N ILE A 417 -44.03 -13.14 98.29
CA ILE A 417 -45.30 -13.82 98.58
C ILE A 417 -45.07 -15.34 98.71
N ASP A 418 -44.32 -15.95 97.79
CA ASP A 418 -44.05 -17.39 97.76
C ASP A 418 -43.15 -17.88 98.92
N LYS A 419 -42.32 -16.99 99.49
CA LYS A 419 -41.41 -17.32 100.61
C LYS A 419 -42.05 -17.20 102.00
N GLY A 420 -43.36 -16.94 102.10
CA GLY A 420 -44.08 -16.95 103.38
C GLY A 420 -43.60 -15.90 104.38
N GLY A 421 -43.25 -14.70 103.90
CA GLY A 421 -42.70 -13.58 104.68
C GLY A 421 -43.37 -13.30 106.04
N PRO A 422 -44.71 -13.35 106.18
CA PRO A 422 -45.37 -13.09 107.46
C PRO A 422 -45.10 -14.13 108.55
N GLN A 423 -44.79 -15.38 108.18
CA GLN A 423 -44.62 -16.50 109.14
C GLN A 423 -43.19 -16.61 109.69
N ARG A 424 -42.19 -16.11 108.95
CA ARG A 424 -40.77 -16.13 109.38
C ARG A 424 -40.45 -15.08 110.44
N LEU A 425 -41.18 -13.96 110.45
CA LEU A 425 -40.96 -12.86 111.39
C LEU A 425 -41.33 -13.23 112.84
N ALA A 426 -42.30 -14.14 113.03
CA ALA A 426 -42.72 -14.63 114.34
C ALA A 426 -41.76 -15.65 114.97
N ARG A 427 -40.99 -16.40 114.16
CA ARG A 427 -40.03 -17.40 114.67
C ARG A 427 -38.73 -16.78 115.18
N ALA A 428 -38.25 -15.73 114.51
CA ALA A 428 -37.01 -15.05 114.86
C ALA A 428 -37.05 -14.36 116.24
N GLN A 429 -38.24 -14.03 116.76
CA GLN A 429 -38.39 -13.43 118.08
C GLN A 429 -38.15 -14.42 119.24
N HIS A 430 -38.36 -15.73 119.02
CA HIS A 430 -38.26 -16.73 120.08
C HIS A 430 -36.83 -17.25 120.28
N GLU A 431 -35.99 -17.22 119.24
CA GLU A 431 -34.59 -17.67 119.28
C GLU A 431 -33.64 -16.66 119.96
N ILE A 432 -34.04 -15.39 120.08
CA ILE A 432 -33.22 -14.34 120.69
C ILE A 432 -33.13 -14.49 122.22
N GLU A 433 -34.15 -15.04 122.87
CA GLU A 433 -34.16 -15.21 124.32
C GLU A 433 -33.23 -16.35 124.81
N SER A 434 -32.97 -17.37 123.98
CA SER A 434 -32.10 -18.47 124.39
C SER A 434 -30.61 -18.11 124.31
N LEU A 435 -30.21 -17.24 123.39
CA LEU A 435 -28.82 -16.84 123.16
C LEU A 435 -28.26 -15.93 124.27
N VAL A 436 -29.11 -15.26 125.05
CA VAL A 436 -28.68 -14.39 126.16
C VAL A 436 -28.17 -15.19 127.37
N ALA A 437 -28.59 -16.45 127.52
CA ALA A 437 -28.16 -17.31 128.62
C ALA A 437 -26.75 -17.90 128.42
N GLU A 438 -26.33 -18.17 127.16
CA GLU A 438 -25.02 -18.75 126.85
C GLU A 438 -23.86 -17.74 126.99
N ILE A 439 -24.12 -16.45 126.78
CA ILE A 439 -23.08 -15.40 126.83
C ILE A 439 -22.46 -15.25 128.23
N LYS A 440 -23.24 -15.47 129.30
CA LYS A 440 -22.75 -15.35 130.69
C LYS A 440 -21.72 -16.42 131.08
N GLN A 441 -21.68 -17.55 130.38
CA GLN A 441 -20.79 -18.66 130.73
C GLN A 441 -19.39 -18.48 130.13
N ILE A 442 -19.27 -17.70 129.05
CA ILE A 442 -18.01 -17.49 128.32
C ILE A 442 -17.15 -16.38 128.95
N GLU A 443 -17.75 -15.46 129.71
CA GLU A 443 -17.03 -14.36 130.37
C GLU A 443 -16.11 -14.81 131.52
N ASP A 444 -16.41 -15.93 132.19
CA ASP A 444 -15.59 -16.48 133.28
C ASP A 444 -14.29 -17.15 132.76
N GLU A 445 -14.32 -17.72 131.56
CA GLU A 445 -13.17 -18.40 130.93
C GLU A 445 -12.10 -17.42 130.40
N MET A 446 -12.48 -16.16 130.12
CA MET A 446 -11.58 -15.12 129.60
C MET A 446 -10.52 -14.65 130.60
N SER A 447 -10.74 -14.79 131.91
CA SER A 447 -9.80 -14.32 132.94
C SER A 447 -8.54 -15.19 133.08
N GLY A 448 -8.61 -16.46 132.67
CA GLY A 448 -7.48 -17.40 132.70
C GLY A 448 -6.50 -17.19 131.55
N VAL A 449 -7.01 -16.92 130.35
CA VAL A 449 -6.21 -16.78 129.11
C VAL A 449 -5.28 -15.56 129.15
N ALA A 450 -5.64 -14.50 129.87
CA ALA A 450 -4.83 -13.28 129.98
C ALA A 450 -3.47 -13.47 130.69
N ARG A 451 -3.30 -14.52 131.52
CA ARG A 451 -2.02 -14.79 132.21
C ARG A 451 -1.01 -15.53 131.33
N ASP A 452 -1.48 -16.30 130.34
CA ASP A 452 -0.60 -17.04 129.43
C ASP A 452 -0.04 -16.14 128.30
N VAL A 453 -0.75 -15.06 127.96
CA VAL A 453 -0.32 -14.07 126.95
C VAL A 453 1.02 -13.42 127.30
N LYS A 454 1.31 -13.18 128.59
CA LYS A 454 2.54 -12.51 129.04
C LYS A 454 3.80 -13.37 128.91
N LYS A 455 3.68 -14.69 128.80
CA LYS A 455 4.80 -15.62 128.53
C LYS A 455 5.10 -15.76 127.02
N ILE A 456 4.14 -15.42 126.17
CA ILE A 456 4.25 -15.55 124.70
C ILE A 456 4.95 -14.32 124.09
N GLU A 457 4.89 -13.16 124.75
CA GLU A 457 5.61 -11.95 124.32
C GLU A 457 7.14 -12.12 124.30
N GLU A 458 7.71 -12.97 125.16
CA GLU A 458 9.16 -13.29 125.16
C GLU A 458 9.56 -14.28 124.05
N ALA A 459 8.60 -14.99 123.42
CA ALA A 459 8.84 -15.89 122.29
C ALA A 459 8.78 -15.18 120.91
N LEU A 460 8.41 -13.90 120.88
CA LEU A 460 8.08 -13.17 119.64
C LEU A 460 9.29 -12.56 118.91
N SER A 461 10.52 -12.90 119.30
CA SER A 461 11.72 -12.68 118.46
C SER A 461 11.88 -13.76 117.36
N GLY A 462 11.03 -14.79 117.35
CA GLY A 462 10.95 -15.80 116.28
C GLY A 462 9.96 -15.49 115.15
N VAL A 463 9.25 -14.36 115.20
CA VAL A 463 8.15 -14.05 114.26
C VAL A 463 8.61 -13.55 112.88
N GLU A 464 9.78 -12.93 112.75
CA GLU A 464 10.29 -12.57 111.42
C GLU A 464 10.57 -13.80 110.55
N ARG A 465 11.13 -14.87 111.14
CA ARG A 465 11.50 -16.10 110.40
C ARG A 465 10.29 -16.94 110.01
N THR A 466 9.25 -16.95 110.86
CA THR A 466 7.96 -17.61 110.54
C THR A 466 7.13 -16.80 109.56
N LYS A 467 7.18 -15.46 109.60
CA LYS A 467 6.54 -14.60 108.60
C LYS A 467 7.09 -14.84 107.20
N GLN A 468 8.41 -14.98 107.06
CA GLN A 468 9.06 -15.27 105.77
C GLN A 468 8.73 -16.70 105.29
N SER A 469 8.73 -17.69 106.20
CA SER A 469 8.31 -19.06 105.89
C SER A 469 6.83 -19.16 105.48
N ILE A 470 5.93 -18.42 106.13
CA ILE A 470 4.50 -18.38 105.79
C ILE A 470 4.28 -17.68 104.45
N PHE A 471 5.04 -16.62 104.14
CA PHE A 471 4.97 -15.93 102.85
C PHE A 471 5.45 -16.85 101.71
N ASP A 472 6.54 -17.58 101.92
CA ASP A 472 7.03 -18.56 100.95
C ASP A 472 6.08 -19.77 100.82
N ASN A 473 5.43 -20.22 101.89
CA ASN A 473 4.43 -21.29 101.83
C ASN A 473 3.12 -20.84 101.16
N LEU A 474 2.68 -19.59 101.38
CA LEU A 474 1.55 -18.97 100.65
C LEU A 474 1.87 -18.78 99.17
N ARG A 475 3.10 -18.37 98.85
CA ARG A 475 3.57 -18.25 97.47
C ARG A 475 3.67 -19.62 96.81
N TYR A 476 4.16 -20.63 97.51
CA TYR A 476 4.20 -22.02 97.04
C TYR A 476 2.79 -22.58 96.83
N ARG A 477 1.83 -22.34 97.73
CA ARG A 477 0.44 -22.79 97.58
C ARG A 477 -0.31 -22.05 96.47
N LYS A 478 -0.07 -20.75 96.29
CA LYS A 478 -0.58 -20.02 95.11
C LYS A 478 0.05 -20.54 93.83
N ALA A 479 1.36 -20.71 93.80
CA ALA A 479 2.09 -21.24 92.66
C ALA A 479 1.65 -22.68 92.31
N LYS A 480 1.35 -23.50 93.32
CA LYS A 480 0.84 -24.86 93.14
C LYS A 480 -0.60 -24.87 92.60
N ARG A 481 -1.48 -24.00 93.10
CA ARG A 481 -2.83 -23.83 92.55
C ARG A 481 -2.82 -23.26 91.13
N THR A 482 -1.90 -22.34 90.82
CA THR A 482 -1.70 -21.85 89.45
C THR A 482 -1.12 -22.94 88.56
N LEU A 483 -0.26 -23.83 89.09
CA LEU A 483 0.23 -24.98 88.36
C LEU A 483 -0.85 -26.03 88.12
N GLU A 484 -1.74 -26.26 89.09
CA GLU A 484 -2.89 -27.18 88.95
C GLU A 484 -3.90 -26.63 87.94
N THR A 485 -4.22 -25.33 88.00
CA THR A 485 -5.08 -24.68 86.99
C THR A 485 -4.42 -24.61 85.61
N LEU A 486 -3.12 -24.30 85.52
CA LEU A 486 -2.39 -24.36 84.25
C LEU A 486 -2.27 -25.80 83.74
N ALA A 487 -2.15 -26.81 84.60
CA ALA A 487 -2.15 -28.21 84.19
C ALA A 487 -3.52 -28.66 83.71
N GLU A 488 -4.62 -28.22 84.33
CA GLU A 488 -5.98 -28.42 83.84
C GLU A 488 -6.23 -27.65 82.53
N GLU A 489 -5.71 -26.43 82.40
CA GLU A 489 -5.75 -25.65 81.14
C GLU A 489 -4.92 -26.33 80.04
N ILE A 490 -3.73 -26.84 80.35
CA ILE A 490 -2.92 -27.61 79.40
C ILE A 490 -3.62 -28.92 79.04
N GLU A 491 -4.22 -29.66 79.99
CA GLU A 491 -4.95 -30.89 79.70
C GLU A 491 -6.24 -30.63 78.90
N THR A 492 -6.91 -29.50 79.13
CA THR A 492 -8.08 -29.09 78.32
C THR A 492 -7.67 -28.61 76.94
N LEU A 493 -6.51 -27.94 76.80
CA LEU A 493 -5.93 -27.55 75.52
C LEU A 493 -5.34 -28.76 74.76
N GLU A 494 -4.79 -29.77 75.44
CA GLU A 494 -4.36 -31.03 74.83
C GLU A 494 -5.55 -31.91 74.43
N LYS A 495 -6.68 -31.82 75.16
CA LYS A 495 -7.97 -32.42 74.76
C LYS A 495 -8.62 -31.69 73.58
N GLN A 496 -8.40 -30.37 73.47
CA GLN A 496 -8.74 -29.59 72.27
C GLN A 496 -7.63 -29.78 71.24
N ASN A 497 -7.70 -30.91 70.53
CA ASN A 497 -6.72 -31.45 69.58
C ASN A 497 -6.37 -30.50 68.40
N ALA A 498 -5.85 -29.30 68.68
CA ALA A 498 -5.60 -28.22 67.74
C ALA A 498 -4.49 -28.56 66.74
N GLU A 499 -3.57 -29.45 67.12
CA GLU A 499 -2.57 -30.02 66.21
C GLU A 499 -3.21 -30.96 65.18
N ALA A 500 -4.27 -31.70 65.54
CA ALA A 500 -5.01 -32.52 64.60
C ALA A 500 -5.89 -31.67 63.67
N ASP A 501 -6.46 -30.58 64.17
CA ASP A 501 -7.19 -29.63 63.34
C ASP A 501 -6.23 -28.93 62.36
N GLN A 502 -5.06 -28.48 62.81
CA GLN A 502 -4.03 -27.91 61.92
C GLN A 502 -3.53 -28.94 60.89
N ALA A 503 -3.31 -30.19 61.29
CA ALA A 503 -2.92 -31.25 60.37
C ALA A 503 -4.05 -31.61 59.37
N HIS A 504 -5.32 -31.59 59.80
CA HIS A 504 -6.47 -31.78 58.93
C HIS A 504 -6.59 -30.65 57.91
N TRP A 505 -6.54 -29.40 58.35
CA TRP A 505 -6.63 -28.24 57.46
C TRP A 505 -5.39 -28.09 56.56
N SER A 506 -4.20 -28.48 57.01
CA SER A 506 -3.01 -28.54 56.16
C SER A 506 -3.12 -29.64 55.11
N ALA A 507 -3.57 -30.84 55.48
CA ALA A 507 -3.76 -31.93 54.53
C ALA A 507 -4.89 -31.64 53.52
N GLU A 508 -5.94 -30.95 53.96
CA GLU A 508 -7.01 -30.49 53.08
C GLU A 508 -6.54 -29.34 52.18
N GLY A 509 -5.74 -28.41 52.71
CA GLY A 509 -5.06 -27.37 51.94
C GLY A 509 -4.12 -27.95 50.87
N ASP A 510 -3.27 -28.91 51.23
CA ASP A 510 -2.37 -29.61 50.31
C ASP A 510 -3.15 -30.41 49.25
N LYS A 511 -4.31 -30.99 49.62
CA LYS A 511 -5.18 -31.70 48.68
C LYS A 511 -5.82 -30.74 47.68
N TRP A 512 -6.35 -29.61 48.13
CA TRP A 512 -6.93 -28.60 47.26
C TRP A 512 -5.88 -27.88 46.43
N ASP A 513 -4.66 -27.66 46.95
CA ASP A 513 -3.55 -27.09 46.18
C ASP A 513 -3.05 -28.08 45.11
N ALA A 514 -2.96 -29.36 45.43
CA ALA A 514 -2.66 -30.40 44.44
C ALA A 514 -3.75 -30.46 43.35
N GLU A 515 -5.03 -30.39 43.72
CA GLU A 515 -6.14 -30.38 42.76
C GLU A 515 -6.15 -29.10 41.91
N PHE A 516 -5.87 -27.95 42.51
CA PHE A 516 -5.69 -26.68 41.83
C PHE A 516 -4.53 -26.73 40.84
N GLN A 517 -3.36 -27.24 41.24
CA GLN A 517 -2.22 -27.38 40.35
C GLN A 517 -2.52 -28.34 39.18
N LEU A 518 -3.22 -29.44 39.44
CA LEU A 518 -3.62 -30.40 38.40
C LEU A 518 -4.61 -29.78 37.40
N LEU A 519 -5.59 -29.03 37.88
CA LEU A 519 -6.54 -28.28 37.05
C LEU A 519 -5.84 -27.14 36.30
N HIS A 520 -4.92 -26.43 36.94
CA HIS A 520 -4.16 -25.34 36.35
C HIS A 520 -3.23 -25.84 35.23
N VAL A 521 -2.58 -26.99 35.42
CA VAL A 521 -1.81 -27.66 34.35
C VAL A 521 -2.72 -28.02 33.17
N LYS A 522 -3.91 -28.56 33.42
CA LYS A 522 -4.90 -28.84 32.35
C LYS A 522 -5.36 -27.57 31.63
N VAL A 523 -5.57 -26.47 32.35
CA VAL A 523 -5.93 -25.17 31.76
C VAL A 523 -4.78 -24.63 30.90
N ILE A 524 -3.53 -24.76 31.37
CA ILE A 524 -2.36 -24.39 30.58
C ILE A 524 -2.29 -25.24 29.32
N GLU A 525 -2.42 -26.57 29.42
CA GLU A 525 -2.39 -27.51 28.30
C GLU A 525 -3.51 -27.21 27.28
N LEU A 526 -4.73 -26.95 27.74
CA LEU A 526 -5.84 -26.54 26.89
C LEU A 526 -5.61 -25.16 26.25
N SER A 527 -5.05 -24.20 27.00
CA SER A 527 -4.71 -22.88 26.47
C SER A 527 -3.60 -22.95 25.41
N THR A 528 -2.57 -23.77 25.62
CA THR A 528 -1.49 -23.94 24.63
C THR A 528 -1.98 -24.66 23.39
N THR A 529 -2.82 -25.68 23.54
CA THR A 529 -3.43 -26.38 22.39
C THR A 529 -4.40 -25.48 21.63
N MET A 530 -5.22 -24.66 22.31
CA MET A 530 -6.05 -23.65 21.65
C MET A 530 -5.22 -22.63 20.88
N LYS A 531 -4.14 -22.10 21.47
CA LYS A 531 -3.24 -21.17 20.76
C LYS A 531 -2.57 -21.82 19.53
N GLN A 532 -2.19 -23.09 19.63
CA GLN A 532 -1.64 -23.84 18.49
C GLN A 532 -2.68 -24.04 17.40
N LEU A 533 -3.91 -24.40 17.76
CA LEU A 533 -5.03 -24.53 16.82
C LEU A 533 -5.39 -23.19 16.16
N ASP A 534 -5.36 -22.09 16.91
CA ASP A 534 -5.59 -20.74 16.37
C ASP A 534 -4.48 -20.33 15.39
N MET A 535 -3.21 -20.59 15.71
CA MET A 535 -2.10 -20.36 14.77
C MET A 535 -2.25 -21.23 13.51
N GLN A 536 -2.55 -22.51 13.66
CA GLN A 536 -2.79 -23.39 12.51
C GLN A 536 -3.97 -22.93 11.68
N PHE A 537 -5.06 -22.50 12.31
CA PHE A 537 -6.23 -21.96 11.62
C PHE A 537 -5.91 -20.67 10.86
N GLN A 538 -5.08 -19.80 11.43
CA GLN A 538 -4.58 -18.60 10.75
C GLN A 538 -3.73 -18.97 9.53
N GLU A 539 -2.75 -19.85 9.69
CA GLU A 539 -1.91 -20.33 8.59
C GLU A 539 -2.75 -20.97 7.47
N LEU A 540 -3.68 -21.86 7.82
CA LEU A 540 -4.59 -22.51 6.86
C LEU A 540 -5.56 -21.51 6.20
N SER A 541 -6.00 -20.48 6.91
CA SER A 541 -6.87 -19.43 6.35
C SER A 541 -6.11 -18.52 5.40
N GLU A 542 -4.87 -18.16 5.73
CA GLU A 542 -3.99 -17.42 4.82
C GLU A 542 -3.68 -18.24 3.58
N GLU A 543 -3.36 -19.53 3.73
CA GLU A 543 -3.14 -20.44 2.60
C GLU A 543 -4.39 -20.56 1.73
N TYR A 544 -5.57 -20.67 2.34
CA TYR A 544 -6.85 -20.69 1.62
C TYR A 544 -7.11 -19.40 0.84
N GLU A 545 -6.96 -18.24 1.47
CA GLU A 545 -7.16 -16.93 0.84
C GLU A 545 -6.17 -16.69 -0.31
N THR A 546 -4.91 -17.09 -0.13
CA THR A 546 -3.85 -16.86 -1.11
C THR A 546 -3.95 -17.80 -2.31
N TYR A 547 -4.11 -19.11 -2.06
CA TYR A 547 -3.97 -20.12 -3.11
C TYR A 547 -5.28 -20.76 -3.55
N TYR A 548 -6.27 -20.92 -2.65
CA TYR A 548 -7.43 -21.77 -2.93
C TYR A 548 -8.71 -21.00 -3.24
N LYS A 549 -8.87 -19.78 -2.72
CA LYS A 549 -10.09 -18.96 -2.88
C LYS A 549 -10.47 -18.73 -4.33
N ASN A 550 -9.47 -18.46 -5.18
CA ASN A 550 -9.67 -18.21 -6.61
C ASN A 550 -9.22 -19.37 -7.51
N ALA A 551 -8.66 -20.46 -6.95
CA ALA A 551 -8.10 -21.57 -7.73
C ALA A 551 -9.06 -22.12 -8.78
N ALA A 552 -10.34 -22.28 -8.45
CA ALA A 552 -11.32 -22.82 -9.41
C ALA A 552 -11.62 -21.84 -10.57
N LYS A 553 -11.57 -20.53 -10.32
CA LYS A 553 -11.75 -19.51 -11.35
C LYS A 553 -10.50 -19.40 -12.22
N GLU A 554 -9.33 -19.28 -11.60
CA GLU A 554 -8.04 -19.21 -12.30
C GLU A 554 -7.77 -20.47 -13.12
N TYR A 555 -8.07 -21.66 -12.58
CA TYR A 555 -8.00 -22.91 -13.33
C TYR A 555 -8.93 -22.88 -14.54
N ARG A 556 -10.16 -22.38 -14.39
CA ARG A 556 -11.11 -22.29 -15.50
C ARG A 556 -10.64 -21.30 -16.57
N GLU A 557 -10.10 -20.14 -16.18
CA GLU A 557 -9.54 -19.15 -17.10
C GLU A 557 -8.31 -19.70 -17.84
N ALA A 558 -7.37 -20.29 -17.10
CA ALA A 558 -6.18 -20.93 -17.68
C ALA A 558 -6.56 -22.10 -18.59
N HIS A 559 -7.55 -22.92 -18.20
CA HIS A 559 -8.02 -24.03 -19.02
C HIS A 559 -8.70 -23.54 -20.30
N ILE A 560 -9.55 -22.52 -20.23
CA ILE A 560 -10.15 -21.89 -21.42
C ILE A 560 -9.05 -21.32 -22.33
N SER A 561 -8.06 -20.62 -21.77
CA SER A 561 -6.92 -20.09 -22.53
C SER A 561 -6.13 -21.20 -23.22
N VAL A 562 -5.85 -22.29 -22.53
CA VAL A 562 -5.14 -23.45 -23.10
C VAL A 562 -5.95 -24.14 -24.19
N GLU A 563 -7.25 -24.38 -23.99
CA GLU A 563 -8.08 -25.03 -25.00
C GLU A 563 -8.32 -24.13 -26.22
N THR A 564 -8.51 -22.82 -26.03
CA THR A 564 -8.63 -21.87 -27.14
C THR A 564 -7.33 -21.70 -27.92
N THR A 565 -6.18 -21.66 -27.25
CA THR A 565 -4.87 -21.61 -27.93
C THR A 565 -4.54 -22.91 -28.64
N LYS A 566 -4.88 -24.08 -28.07
CA LYS A 566 -4.78 -25.37 -28.77
C LYS A 566 -5.65 -25.39 -30.03
N ALA A 567 -6.92 -24.97 -29.93
CA ALA A 567 -7.82 -24.91 -31.08
C ALA A 567 -7.26 -23.97 -32.17
N ALA A 568 -6.72 -22.81 -31.80
CA ALA A 568 -6.08 -21.90 -32.74
C ALA A 568 -4.84 -22.51 -33.41
N CYS A 569 -3.99 -23.22 -32.65
CA CYS A 569 -2.83 -23.94 -33.19
C CYS A 569 -3.24 -25.06 -34.15
N ASP A 570 -4.30 -25.80 -33.82
CA ASP A 570 -4.85 -26.86 -34.67
C ASP A 570 -5.41 -26.28 -35.98
N ASP A 571 -6.13 -25.16 -35.90
CA ASP A 571 -6.66 -24.47 -37.09
C ASP A 571 -5.54 -23.92 -37.98
N LEU A 572 -4.51 -23.29 -37.40
CA LEU A 572 -3.35 -22.84 -38.16
C LEU A 572 -2.62 -24.01 -38.84
N SER A 573 -2.53 -25.16 -38.17
CA SER A 573 -1.94 -26.38 -38.72
C SER A 573 -2.78 -26.96 -39.85
N ARG A 574 -4.12 -26.94 -39.71
CA ARG A 574 -5.06 -27.31 -40.78
C ARG A 574 -4.96 -26.37 -41.98
N TYR A 575 -4.87 -25.06 -41.77
CA TYR A 575 -4.66 -24.10 -42.86
C TYR A 575 -3.31 -24.31 -43.55
N GLY A 576 -2.24 -24.52 -42.79
CA GLY A 576 -0.91 -24.80 -43.33
C GLY A 576 -0.89 -26.06 -44.20
N SER A 577 -1.49 -27.16 -43.72
CA SER A 577 -1.60 -28.41 -44.48
C SER A 577 -2.52 -28.30 -45.70
N ALA A 578 -3.64 -27.58 -45.61
CA ALA A 578 -4.53 -27.34 -46.74
C ALA A 578 -3.85 -26.51 -47.84
N LEU A 579 -3.09 -25.48 -47.46
CA LEU A 579 -2.29 -24.69 -48.38
C LEU A 579 -1.22 -25.54 -49.08
N GLU A 580 -0.50 -26.38 -48.33
CA GLU A 580 0.50 -27.29 -48.88
C GLU A 580 -0.14 -28.27 -49.88
N GLN A 581 -1.28 -28.86 -49.54
CA GLN A 581 -2.04 -29.73 -50.45
C GLN A 581 -2.51 -28.99 -51.71
N ALA A 582 -2.96 -27.75 -51.58
CA ALA A 582 -3.37 -26.92 -52.73
C ALA A 582 -2.19 -26.62 -53.66
N ILE A 583 -1.02 -26.28 -53.12
CA ILE A 583 0.21 -26.05 -53.89
C ILE A 583 0.65 -27.33 -54.61
N LEU A 584 0.61 -28.48 -53.92
CA LEU A 584 0.95 -29.77 -54.53
C LEU A 584 0.00 -30.13 -55.66
N LYS A 585 -1.30 -29.99 -55.43
CA LYS A 585 -2.32 -30.25 -56.43
C LYS A 585 -2.14 -29.33 -57.64
N PHE A 586 -1.88 -28.05 -57.42
CA PHE A 586 -1.61 -27.10 -58.49
C PHE A 586 -0.36 -27.48 -59.28
N HIS A 587 0.74 -27.84 -58.62
CA HIS A 587 1.97 -28.29 -59.26
C HIS A 587 1.75 -29.56 -60.09
N THR A 588 1.08 -30.58 -59.55
CA THR A 588 0.76 -31.82 -60.27
C THR A 588 -0.10 -31.55 -61.50
N ILE A 589 -1.17 -30.75 -61.35
CA ILE A 589 -2.03 -30.37 -62.48
C ILE A 589 -1.22 -29.66 -63.56
N LYS A 590 -0.34 -28.72 -63.18
CA LYS A 590 0.49 -27.98 -64.14
C LYS A 590 1.52 -28.85 -64.84
N MET A 591 2.16 -29.78 -64.12
CA MET A 591 3.10 -30.74 -64.73
C MET A 591 2.40 -31.68 -65.70
N ASP A 592 1.18 -32.13 -65.37
CA ASP A 592 0.37 -32.97 -66.27
C ASP A 592 -0.07 -32.19 -67.53
N GLU A 593 -0.48 -30.93 -67.39
CA GLU A 593 -0.80 -30.05 -68.53
C GLU A 593 0.43 -29.87 -69.44
N ILE A 594 1.60 -29.54 -68.87
CA ILE A 594 2.86 -29.37 -69.61
C ILE A 594 3.22 -30.66 -70.34
N ASN A 595 3.15 -31.81 -69.67
CA ASN A 595 3.53 -33.10 -70.26
C ASN A 595 2.58 -33.55 -71.38
N LYS A 596 1.29 -33.20 -71.31
CA LYS A 596 0.34 -33.45 -72.40
C LYS A 596 0.70 -32.64 -73.65
N ILE A 597 1.00 -31.35 -73.48
CA ILE A 597 1.39 -30.49 -74.60
C ILE A 597 2.73 -30.94 -75.20
N ILE A 598 3.70 -31.34 -74.35
CA ILE A 598 4.97 -31.89 -74.84
C ILE A 598 4.74 -33.17 -75.66
N ASP A 599 3.89 -34.10 -75.19
CA ASP A 599 3.60 -35.36 -75.92
C ASP A 599 2.97 -35.07 -77.29
N GLU A 600 1.99 -34.16 -77.36
CA GLU A 600 1.36 -33.76 -78.62
C GLU A 600 2.35 -33.08 -79.58
N LEU A 601 3.10 -32.09 -79.10
CA LEU A 601 4.07 -31.35 -79.91
C LEU A 601 5.24 -32.23 -80.36
N TRP A 602 5.72 -33.14 -79.50
CA TRP A 602 6.82 -34.04 -79.85
C TRP A 602 6.43 -35.01 -80.94
N ARG A 603 5.24 -35.64 -80.84
CA ARG A 603 4.76 -36.59 -81.86
C ARG A 603 4.55 -35.96 -83.23
N ASN A 604 4.16 -34.69 -83.25
CA ASN A 604 3.96 -33.97 -84.50
C ASN A 604 5.29 -33.48 -85.09
N ALA A 605 6.23 -33.02 -84.25
CA ALA A 605 7.47 -32.41 -84.72
C ALA A 605 8.59 -33.42 -85.01
N TYR A 606 8.67 -34.52 -84.26
CA TYR A 606 9.73 -35.52 -84.40
C TYR A 606 9.31 -36.67 -85.33
N GLN A 607 10.08 -36.88 -86.39
CA GLN A 607 9.81 -37.89 -87.42
C GLN A 607 10.64 -39.19 -87.24
N GLY A 608 11.41 -39.31 -86.15
CA GLY A 608 12.23 -40.48 -85.85
C GLY A 608 11.47 -41.57 -85.07
N THR A 609 11.79 -42.85 -85.32
CA THR A 609 11.16 -44.01 -84.65
C THR A 609 11.87 -44.43 -83.34
N ASP A 610 12.86 -43.67 -82.90
CA ASP A 610 13.73 -44.02 -81.79
C ASP A 610 13.28 -43.46 -80.43
N VAL A 611 12.41 -42.45 -80.42
CA VAL A 611 11.80 -41.85 -79.22
C VAL A 611 10.32 -41.58 -79.45
N ASP A 612 9.44 -42.20 -78.67
CA ASP A 612 7.99 -42.10 -78.84
C ASP A 612 7.43 -40.79 -78.25
N THR A 613 7.91 -40.40 -77.05
CA THR A 613 7.56 -39.13 -76.40
C THR A 613 8.64 -38.66 -75.44
N VAL A 614 8.64 -37.36 -75.14
CA VAL A 614 9.42 -36.74 -74.08
C VAL A 614 8.50 -36.32 -72.93
N ARG A 615 8.96 -36.42 -71.69
CA ARG A 615 8.23 -35.97 -70.48
C ARG A 615 9.17 -35.33 -69.48
N ILE A 616 8.65 -34.41 -68.68
CA ILE A 616 9.32 -33.84 -67.52
C ILE A 616 8.85 -34.62 -66.28
N ARG A 617 9.79 -35.23 -65.57
CA ARG A 617 9.57 -35.85 -64.27
C ARG A 617 10.01 -34.90 -63.17
N SER A 618 9.14 -34.69 -62.20
CA SER A 618 9.44 -33.98 -60.96
C SER A 618 9.57 -34.99 -59.83
N ASP A 619 10.79 -35.27 -59.42
CA ASP A 619 11.07 -36.08 -58.24
C ASP A 619 11.08 -35.16 -57.01
N ASN A 620 10.38 -35.57 -55.95
CA ASN A 620 10.32 -34.81 -54.70
C ASN A 620 11.33 -35.39 -53.72
N GLU A 621 12.38 -34.64 -53.40
CA GLU A 621 13.36 -34.98 -52.37
C GLU A 621 13.24 -33.98 -51.21
N GLY A 622 12.65 -34.44 -50.10
CA GLY A 622 12.60 -33.65 -48.86
C GLY A 622 11.40 -33.94 -47.96
N VAL A 623 11.57 -33.63 -46.67
CA VAL A 623 10.49 -33.65 -45.66
C VAL A 623 9.65 -32.38 -45.80
N ALA A 624 8.34 -32.49 -45.50
CA ALA A 624 7.24 -31.55 -45.76
C ALA A 624 7.53 -30.03 -45.65
N ARG A 625 8.47 -29.58 -44.81
CA ARG A 625 8.71 -28.15 -44.54
C ARG A 625 9.65 -27.45 -45.53
N ASN A 626 10.54 -28.18 -46.22
CA ASN A 626 11.48 -27.66 -47.22
C ASN A 626 11.61 -28.67 -48.38
N ARG A 627 10.58 -28.77 -49.21
CA ARG A 627 10.58 -29.69 -50.36
C ARG A 627 11.44 -29.12 -51.49
N THR A 628 12.45 -29.88 -51.90
CA THR A 628 13.26 -29.56 -53.07
C THR A 628 12.74 -30.40 -54.24
N TYR A 629 12.31 -29.75 -55.31
CA TYR A 629 11.89 -30.44 -56.53
C TYR A 629 13.07 -30.60 -57.48
N ASN A 630 13.38 -31.85 -57.82
CA ASN A 630 14.36 -32.20 -58.84
C ASN A 630 13.62 -32.51 -60.14
N TYR A 631 13.92 -31.74 -61.19
CA TYR A 631 13.33 -31.94 -62.51
C TYR A 631 14.31 -32.66 -63.42
N ARG A 632 13.84 -33.71 -64.09
CA ARG A 632 14.59 -34.40 -65.14
C ARG A 632 13.72 -34.61 -66.38
N VAL A 633 14.34 -34.50 -67.54
CA VAL A 633 13.67 -34.74 -68.82
C VAL A 633 13.92 -36.18 -69.23
N VAL A 634 12.86 -36.95 -69.40
CA VAL A 634 12.92 -38.37 -69.78
C VAL A 634 12.34 -38.56 -71.18
N MET A 635 12.96 -39.44 -71.94
CA MET A 635 12.42 -39.95 -73.20
C MET A 635 11.82 -41.33 -72.96
N VAL A 636 10.71 -41.63 -73.62
CA VAL A 636 10.00 -42.90 -73.52
C VAL A 636 10.12 -43.64 -74.84
N LYS A 637 10.50 -44.91 -74.79
CA LYS A 637 10.54 -45.81 -75.95
C LYS A 637 9.98 -47.17 -75.58
N ARG A 638 8.88 -47.60 -76.21
CA ARG A 638 8.22 -48.90 -75.94
C ARG A 638 8.07 -49.16 -74.44
N ASP A 639 7.48 -48.18 -73.74
CA ASP A 639 7.25 -48.15 -72.28
C ASP A 639 8.49 -48.09 -71.37
N ASN A 640 9.70 -48.03 -71.93
CA ASN A 640 10.91 -47.79 -71.14
C ASN A 640 11.22 -46.29 -71.04
N GLU A 641 11.30 -45.76 -69.81
CA GLU A 641 11.71 -44.37 -69.54
C GLU A 641 13.23 -44.27 -69.33
N MET A 642 13.87 -43.35 -70.05
CA MET A 642 15.31 -43.09 -69.95
C MET A 642 15.57 -41.59 -69.80
N ASP A 643 16.51 -41.20 -68.93
CA ASP A 643 16.96 -39.81 -68.84
C ASP A 643 17.59 -39.35 -70.15
N MET A 644 17.16 -38.20 -70.68
CA MET A 644 17.72 -37.62 -71.90
C MET A 644 19.12 -37.05 -71.66
N ARG A 645 19.46 -36.65 -70.43
CA ARG A 645 20.74 -36.02 -70.12
C ARG A 645 21.91 -36.94 -70.46
N GLY A 646 22.74 -36.52 -71.41
CA GLY A 646 23.90 -37.29 -71.87
C GLY A 646 23.58 -38.48 -72.79
N ARG A 647 22.32 -38.67 -73.19
CA ARG A 647 21.87 -39.83 -73.99
C ARG A 647 21.11 -39.48 -75.27
N CYS A 648 20.84 -38.20 -75.52
CA CYS A 648 20.18 -37.71 -76.73
C CYS A 648 21.17 -37.08 -77.73
N SER A 649 20.81 -37.14 -79.02
CA SER A 649 21.55 -36.51 -80.12
C SER A 649 21.47 -34.97 -80.06
N ALA A 650 22.32 -34.28 -80.81
CA ALA A 650 22.29 -32.81 -80.88
C ALA A 650 20.94 -32.29 -81.39
N GLY A 651 20.39 -32.89 -82.45
CA GLY A 651 19.07 -32.52 -82.98
C GLY A 651 17.92 -32.79 -82.01
N GLN A 652 17.94 -33.94 -81.32
CA GLN A 652 16.95 -34.26 -80.28
C GLN A 652 16.97 -33.26 -79.12
N LYS A 653 18.15 -32.77 -78.71
CA LYS A 653 18.27 -31.75 -77.66
C LYS A 653 17.64 -30.43 -78.08
N VAL A 654 17.91 -29.99 -79.31
CA VAL A 654 17.37 -28.74 -79.85
C VAL A 654 15.85 -28.84 -79.96
N LEU A 655 15.33 -29.91 -80.56
CA LEU A 655 13.89 -30.12 -80.70
C LEU A 655 13.17 -30.23 -79.35
N ALA A 656 13.70 -31.02 -78.42
CA ALA A 656 13.11 -31.17 -77.09
C ALA A 656 13.09 -29.84 -76.32
N SER A 657 14.14 -29.04 -76.45
CA SER A 657 14.22 -27.72 -75.82
C SER A 657 13.18 -26.75 -76.39
N ILE A 658 12.96 -26.76 -77.70
CA ILE A 658 11.95 -25.93 -78.38
C ILE A 658 10.54 -26.36 -77.95
N VAL A 659 10.25 -27.67 -78.00
CA VAL A 659 8.95 -28.23 -77.60
C VAL A 659 8.63 -27.91 -76.13
N ILE A 660 9.59 -28.10 -75.22
CA ILE A 660 9.40 -27.76 -73.80
C ILE A 660 9.13 -26.26 -73.61
N ARG A 661 9.85 -25.38 -74.32
CA ARG A 661 9.63 -23.93 -74.25
C ARG A 661 8.26 -23.52 -74.75
N LEU A 662 7.78 -24.14 -75.84
CA LEU A 662 6.43 -23.93 -76.36
C LEU A 662 5.36 -24.38 -75.35
N ALA A 663 5.53 -25.55 -74.75
CA ALA A 663 4.61 -26.07 -73.73
C ALA A 663 4.58 -25.19 -72.46
N LEU A 664 5.73 -24.69 -72.01
CA LEU A 664 5.79 -23.76 -70.88
C LEU A 664 5.12 -22.41 -71.19
N ALA A 665 5.36 -21.87 -72.40
CA ALA A 665 4.70 -20.65 -72.85
C ALA A 665 3.18 -20.83 -72.97
N GLU A 666 2.71 -22.02 -73.33
CA GLU A 666 1.29 -22.37 -73.34
C GLU A 666 0.68 -22.43 -71.93
N CYS A 667 1.30 -23.19 -71.02
CA CYS A 667 0.75 -23.41 -69.69
C CYS A 667 0.81 -22.19 -68.77
N PHE A 668 1.87 -21.37 -68.87
CA PHE A 668 2.10 -20.22 -67.99
C PHE A 668 1.86 -18.86 -68.66
N GLY A 669 1.90 -18.79 -69.99
CA GLY A 669 1.79 -17.56 -70.77
C GLY A 669 0.38 -17.20 -71.23
N THR A 670 -0.67 -17.61 -70.50
CA THR A 670 -2.08 -17.35 -70.88
C THR A 670 -2.40 -15.86 -71.11
N ASN A 671 -1.68 -14.95 -70.45
CA ASN A 671 -1.83 -13.50 -70.62
C ASN A 671 -0.69 -12.83 -71.44
N CYS A 672 0.36 -13.56 -71.81
CA CYS A 672 1.49 -13.06 -72.57
C CYS A 672 1.95 -14.11 -73.58
N GLY A 673 1.36 -14.09 -74.78
CA GLY A 673 1.63 -15.07 -75.83
C GLY A 673 2.84 -14.73 -76.69
N LEU A 674 3.89 -14.12 -76.13
CA LEU A 674 5.12 -13.80 -76.88
C LEU A 674 6.13 -14.94 -76.76
N ILE A 675 6.59 -15.46 -77.90
CA ILE A 675 7.71 -16.41 -77.96
C ILE A 675 8.67 -16.05 -79.10
N ALA A 676 9.97 -16.08 -78.79
CA ALA A 676 11.04 -15.85 -79.76
C ALA A 676 11.88 -17.12 -79.91
N LEU A 677 12.02 -17.57 -81.16
CA LEU A 677 12.82 -18.72 -81.58
C LEU A 677 13.96 -18.20 -82.47
N ASP A 678 15.18 -18.30 -81.96
CA ASP A 678 16.41 -17.92 -82.68
C ASP A 678 17.08 -19.18 -83.24
N GLU A 679 17.16 -19.25 -84.56
CA GLU A 679 17.65 -20.37 -85.37
C GLU A 679 17.13 -21.76 -84.94
N PRO A 680 15.81 -22.01 -85.01
CA PRO A 680 15.19 -23.23 -84.50
C PRO A 680 15.60 -24.50 -85.27
N THR A 681 16.19 -24.38 -86.46
CA THR A 681 16.60 -25.51 -87.32
C THR A 681 18.03 -26.01 -87.04
N THR A 682 18.72 -25.41 -86.07
CA THR A 682 20.11 -25.76 -85.73
C THR A 682 20.27 -27.26 -85.44
N ASN A 683 21.12 -27.95 -86.22
CA ASN A 683 21.41 -29.39 -86.09
C ASN A 683 20.18 -30.32 -86.27
N LEU A 684 19.12 -29.87 -86.94
CA LEU A 684 18.00 -30.71 -87.36
C LEU A 684 18.22 -31.25 -88.79
N ASP A 685 17.68 -32.43 -89.07
CA ASP A 685 17.62 -32.99 -90.42
C ASP A 685 16.38 -32.46 -91.16
N GLN A 686 16.36 -32.59 -92.49
CA GLN A 686 15.26 -32.06 -93.31
C GLN A 686 13.87 -32.60 -92.91
N GLN A 687 13.79 -33.83 -92.40
CA GLN A 687 12.52 -34.42 -91.98
C GLN A 687 12.01 -33.79 -90.67
N ASN A 688 12.88 -33.57 -89.67
CA ASN A 688 12.47 -32.90 -88.43
C ASN A 688 12.28 -31.38 -88.61
N ILE A 689 12.99 -30.74 -89.55
CA ILE A 689 12.73 -29.34 -89.95
C ILE A 689 11.29 -29.20 -90.45
N LYS A 690 10.87 -30.12 -91.34
CA LYS A 690 9.51 -30.16 -91.86
C LYS A 690 8.46 -30.44 -90.78
N GLY A 691 8.70 -31.45 -89.93
CA GLY A 691 7.80 -31.74 -88.81
C GLY A 691 7.65 -30.57 -87.85
N LEU A 692 8.74 -29.85 -87.55
CA LEU A 692 8.73 -28.66 -86.71
C LEU A 692 7.98 -27.50 -87.37
N ALA A 693 8.18 -27.27 -88.68
CA ALA A 693 7.49 -26.22 -89.44
C ALA A 693 5.97 -26.47 -89.48
N GLU A 694 5.54 -27.71 -89.74
CA GLU A 694 4.14 -28.11 -89.73
C GLU A 694 3.52 -27.95 -88.34
N SER A 695 4.23 -28.35 -87.28
CA SER A 695 3.78 -28.21 -85.90
C SER A 695 3.62 -26.74 -85.49
N LEU A 696 4.58 -25.88 -85.84
CA LEU A 696 4.50 -24.43 -85.59
C LEU A 696 3.34 -23.80 -86.37
N SER A 697 3.14 -24.20 -87.63
CA SER A 697 2.02 -23.73 -88.46
C SER A 697 0.67 -24.08 -87.83
N GLN A 698 0.51 -25.29 -87.30
CA GLN A 698 -0.70 -25.70 -86.56
C GLN A 698 -0.91 -24.87 -85.28
N ILE A 699 0.15 -24.62 -84.50
CA ILE A 699 0.06 -23.77 -83.29
C ILE A 699 -0.37 -22.34 -83.65
N ILE A 700 0.20 -21.77 -84.72
CA ILE A 700 -0.17 -20.44 -85.23
C ILE A 700 -1.65 -20.45 -85.64
N GLN A 701 -2.13 -21.47 -86.37
CA GLN A 701 -3.54 -21.55 -86.78
C GLN A 701 -4.51 -21.63 -85.61
N ILE A 702 -4.19 -22.44 -84.59
CA ILE A 702 -5.03 -22.59 -83.39
C ILE A 702 -5.07 -21.27 -82.62
N ARG A 703 -3.93 -20.60 -82.46
CA ARG A 703 -3.79 -19.38 -81.67
C ARG A 703 -4.11 -18.09 -82.42
N ARG A 704 -4.21 -18.11 -83.75
CA ARG A 704 -4.63 -16.95 -84.57
C ARG A 704 -6.00 -16.39 -84.16
N LYS A 705 -6.86 -17.23 -83.56
CA LYS A 705 -8.17 -16.80 -83.02
C LYS A 705 -8.07 -16.03 -81.69
N GLN A 706 -6.94 -16.11 -80.98
CA GLN A 706 -6.69 -15.40 -79.73
C GLN A 706 -5.86 -14.14 -80.00
N ALA A 707 -6.27 -12.98 -79.47
CA ALA A 707 -5.69 -11.68 -79.84
C ALA A 707 -4.24 -11.45 -79.36
N ASN A 708 -3.69 -12.31 -78.49
CA ASN A 708 -2.48 -12.02 -77.70
C ASN A 708 -1.28 -12.93 -78.03
N PHE A 709 -1.25 -13.60 -79.19
CA PHE A 709 -0.12 -14.47 -79.60
C PHE A 709 0.81 -13.76 -80.60
N GLN A 710 2.11 -13.75 -80.28
CA GLN A 710 3.19 -13.21 -81.10
C GLN A 710 4.33 -14.23 -81.16
N LEU A 711 4.64 -14.73 -82.36
CA LEU A 711 5.77 -15.62 -82.61
C LEU A 711 6.82 -14.86 -83.42
N LEU A 712 8.03 -14.72 -82.87
CA LEU A 712 9.20 -14.18 -83.56
C LEU A 712 10.12 -15.34 -83.93
N VAL A 713 10.41 -15.49 -85.22
CA VAL A 713 11.34 -16.51 -85.73
C VAL A 713 12.50 -15.80 -86.42
N ILE A 714 13.72 -16.14 -86.02
CA ILE A 714 14.96 -15.73 -86.69
C ILE A 714 15.56 -16.99 -87.31
N THR A 715 15.77 -16.99 -88.62
CA THR A 715 16.38 -18.11 -89.33
C THR A 715 17.05 -17.66 -90.62
N HIS A 716 18.05 -18.41 -91.06
CA HIS A 716 18.61 -18.33 -92.41
C HIS A 716 18.19 -19.50 -93.31
N ASP A 717 17.35 -20.41 -92.81
CA ASP A 717 16.89 -21.59 -93.54
C ASP A 717 15.66 -21.28 -94.42
N GLU A 718 15.90 -21.11 -95.72
CA GLU A 718 14.85 -20.86 -96.72
C GLU A 718 13.90 -22.05 -96.93
N GLN A 719 14.32 -23.27 -96.59
CA GLN A 719 13.46 -24.45 -96.69
C GLN A 719 12.44 -24.46 -95.56
N PHE A 720 12.86 -24.13 -94.34
CA PHE A 720 11.97 -24.00 -93.18
C PHE A 720 10.92 -22.91 -93.35
N LEU A 721 11.29 -21.76 -93.93
CA LEU A 721 10.34 -20.68 -94.25
C LEU A 721 9.27 -21.12 -95.27
N ARG A 722 9.65 -21.93 -96.26
CA ARG A 722 8.71 -22.50 -97.24
C ARG A 722 7.78 -23.51 -96.60
N GLU A 723 8.31 -24.43 -95.78
CA GLU A 723 7.51 -25.47 -95.11
C GLU A 723 6.55 -24.91 -94.05
N MET A 724 6.86 -23.76 -93.46
CA MET A 724 5.97 -23.08 -92.51
C MET A 724 4.77 -22.40 -93.19
N ASN A 725 4.76 -22.27 -94.53
CA ASN A 725 3.76 -21.54 -95.31
C ASN A 725 3.53 -20.12 -94.76
N CYS A 726 4.61 -19.36 -94.53
CA CYS A 726 4.52 -18.01 -93.98
C CYS A 726 3.64 -17.04 -94.80
N GLY A 727 3.40 -17.34 -96.09
CA GLY A 727 2.47 -16.60 -96.94
C GLY A 727 1.01 -16.60 -96.47
N ASP A 728 0.59 -17.57 -95.66
CA ASP A 728 -0.77 -17.65 -95.11
C ASP A 728 -0.97 -16.77 -93.85
N TYR A 729 0.12 -16.29 -93.25
CA TYR A 729 0.13 -15.67 -91.92
C TYR A 729 0.77 -14.29 -91.87
N THR A 730 1.72 -13.98 -92.76
CA THR A 730 2.49 -12.72 -92.74
C THR A 730 2.73 -12.20 -94.15
N ASP A 731 2.41 -10.92 -94.42
CA ASP A 731 2.66 -10.29 -95.73
C ASP A 731 4.14 -9.88 -95.92
N VAL A 732 4.87 -9.72 -94.81
CA VAL A 732 6.21 -9.12 -94.79
C VAL A 732 7.14 -9.84 -93.82
N TYR A 733 8.42 -9.90 -94.17
CA TYR A 733 9.49 -10.34 -93.27
C TYR A 733 10.62 -9.31 -93.22
N TRP A 734 11.46 -9.40 -92.19
CA TRP A 734 12.60 -8.50 -92.00
C TRP A 734 13.89 -9.23 -92.32
N ARG A 735 14.61 -8.78 -93.34
CA ARG A 735 15.95 -9.29 -93.69
C ARG A 735 16.99 -8.44 -92.97
N VAL A 736 17.86 -9.10 -92.22
CA VAL A 736 19.02 -8.45 -91.57
C VAL A 736 20.27 -8.74 -92.39
N GLY A 737 20.91 -7.69 -92.89
CA GLY A 737 22.11 -7.77 -93.72
C GLY A 737 23.27 -6.94 -93.15
N ARG A 738 24.44 -7.04 -93.79
CA ARG A 738 25.56 -6.13 -93.55
C ARG A 738 25.80 -5.26 -94.78
N ASP A 739 25.99 -3.97 -94.57
CA ASP A 739 26.35 -3.05 -95.63
C ASP A 739 27.85 -3.14 -95.98
N LYS A 740 28.31 -2.30 -96.90
CA LYS A 740 29.71 -2.26 -97.35
C LYS A 740 30.68 -1.88 -96.22
N ASP A 741 30.19 -1.23 -95.17
CA ASP A 741 30.96 -0.78 -94.00
C ASP A 741 30.86 -1.77 -92.82
N GLN A 742 30.30 -2.96 -93.03
CA GLN A 742 30.06 -4.00 -92.02
C GLN A 742 29.08 -3.58 -90.90
N GLN A 743 28.25 -2.55 -91.12
CA GLN A 743 27.16 -2.20 -90.21
C GLN A 743 25.91 -3.02 -90.54
N SER A 744 25.19 -3.44 -89.48
CA SER A 744 23.93 -4.17 -89.64
C SER A 744 22.83 -3.22 -90.11
N TYR A 745 22.12 -3.58 -91.19
CA TYR A 745 20.90 -2.91 -91.61
C TYR A 745 19.73 -3.90 -91.57
N ILE A 746 18.52 -3.35 -91.44
CA ILE A 746 17.28 -4.12 -91.44
C ILE A 746 16.44 -3.62 -92.62
N GLU A 747 16.11 -4.52 -93.53
CA GLU A 747 15.26 -4.23 -94.69
C GLU A 747 13.95 -5.01 -94.60
N ARG A 748 12.84 -4.36 -94.92
CA ARG A 748 11.52 -4.98 -94.98
C ARG A 748 11.28 -5.51 -96.39
N GLN A 749 11.02 -6.80 -96.53
CA GLN A 749 10.76 -7.45 -97.82
C GLN A 749 9.38 -8.12 -97.84
N ASN A 750 8.77 -8.23 -99.02
CA ASN A 750 7.46 -8.87 -99.21
C ASN A 750 7.65 -10.38 -99.37
N ILE A 751 6.82 -11.18 -98.68
CA ILE A 751 6.99 -12.63 -98.66
C ILE A 751 6.65 -13.30 -99.99
N ALA A 752 5.86 -12.64 -100.85
CA ALA A 752 5.45 -13.15 -102.15
C ALA A 752 6.62 -13.40 -103.13
N GLU A 753 7.83 -12.89 -102.84
CA GLU A 753 9.03 -13.11 -103.64
C GLU A 753 9.81 -14.38 -103.25
N VAL A 754 9.50 -15.00 -102.10
CA VAL A 754 10.21 -16.16 -101.52
C VAL A 754 9.29 -17.36 -101.27
N ALA A 755 7.97 -17.15 -101.27
CA ALA A 755 6.93 -18.17 -101.07
C ALA A 755 6.77 -19.15 -102.25
#